data_AF-A0A949H9N3-F1
#
_entry.id   AF-A0A949H9N3-F1
#
_cell.length_a   1.000
_cell.length_b   1.000
_cell.length_c   1.000
_cell.angle_alpha   90.00
_cell.angle_beta   90.00
_cell.angle_gamma   90.00
#
_symmetry.space_group_name_H-M   'P 1'
#
loop_
_entity.id
_entity.type
_entity.pdbx_description
1 polymer ?
#
loop_
_entity_poly.entity_id
_entity_poly.type
_entity_poly.pdbx_seq_one_letter_code
_entity_poly.pdbx_strand_id
1 'polypeptide(L)'
;MSSPRLRRIGSLLVVGVVAVATTLTTLGASGTPATAVATDTAPWTVTVAPASGLTDGQLVTITVSTTTANRVYEANAQICRLGVDYASSDGDRPAKDFNAGDLNCPAIPISSSADVQTGDANLYDAATEPGGSSFSMYVGSGVAEWPATSTGQPQRLVCDAENPCALVVEIYGSVAPGVARWIPHVQELTYRVDDPVAGCGGPAQGVLNAAAPERVTDLWIDLTLDQCRRPDAQRGAASRTSFSDEADAMNGFSAGTLDLAYSAVGYEPGPALGRGTRTEPLTVRPSAAVPVALNATVVAVGNGRRGPNGRKIPFTDVRLTMDQVTHMFRGGPIDFNDYERASFLELNPQFNEASIFLPAAIQVGAFAPADASSWFLTSFLKSNRPDLWKVPDTGQFGAERGLTRGSSIAFGVAAPSFNGAVDMFTGDSVLVKTIRAQNTDAYGGIWVLTDLVTARRLGLTVASIENGNGEFVAPTVESMTAAVPTMKPTDDGRLLPDPTATVDKDAVQPYPLTFVDYAIAPRSKLVDATCTGRPTSQALLSTWLTYAVTDGQTHLPDGNLPLTDDLRTTATSAIANVGSVTPDCYKEPTDTPVPPGPTTGGAGGGSRSLPRVGAGAPADTAAGTTATAAVEEPAPEVPEFTLRRSASTIAGMGGLVAVFGLLTLMAMATTGKLPSIGALRSRLGGPR
;
A
#
# COMPACT_ATOMS: atom_id res chain seq x y z
N MET A 1 19.32 -0.97 -77.95
CA MET A 1 18.52 -2.15 -78.36
C MET A 1 17.58 -2.48 -77.20
N SER A 2 16.42 -1.84 -77.16
CA SER A 2 15.13 -2.32 -77.68
C SER A 2 14.31 -3.03 -76.59
N SER A 3 13.32 -2.32 -76.04
CA SER A 3 12.20 -2.87 -75.26
C SER A 3 11.35 -3.84 -76.10
N PRO A 4 10.43 -4.60 -75.46
CA PRO A 4 9.05 -4.13 -75.32
C PRO A 4 8.43 -4.40 -73.93
N ARG A 5 7.78 -3.40 -73.31
CA ARG A 5 6.31 -3.17 -73.25
C ARG A 5 5.50 -4.31 -72.61
N LEU A 6 5.01 -4.07 -71.40
CA LEU A 6 3.70 -4.57 -70.96
C LEU A 6 2.98 -3.51 -70.09
N ARG A 7 1.66 -3.53 -70.24
CA ARG A 7 0.74 -2.38 -70.18
C ARG A 7 0.35 -1.97 -68.76
N ARG A 8 0.27 -0.66 -68.56
CA ARG A 8 -0.51 0.00 -67.51
C ARG A 8 -2.01 -0.24 -67.75
N ILE A 9 -2.73 -0.70 -66.75
CA ILE A 9 -4.15 -0.40 -66.55
C ILE A 9 -4.22 0.38 -65.24
N GLY A 10 -4.55 1.67 -65.37
CA GLY A 10 -4.81 2.53 -64.23
C GLY A 10 -6.20 2.25 -63.68
N SER A 11 -6.31 2.22 -62.36
CA SER A 11 -7.59 2.41 -61.67
C SER A 11 -7.41 3.63 -60.76
N LEU A 12 -7.92 4.76 -61.25
CA LEU A 12 -8.19 5.96 -60.46
C LEU A 12 -9.19 5.56 -59.38
N LEU A 13 -8.77 5.55 -58.12
CA LEU A 13 -9.68 5.50 -57.00
C LEU A 13 -9.99 6.96 -56.63
N VAL A 14 -11.08 7.46 -57.23
CA VAL A 14 -11.71 8.72 -56.86
C VAL A 14 -12.28 8.52 -55.46
N VAL A 15 -11.65 9.14 -54.45
CA VAL A 15 -12.24 9.29 -53.12
C VAL A 15 -13.35 10.34 -53.24
N GLY A 16 -14.56 9.86 -53.57
CA GLY A 16 -15.77 10.63 -53.42
C GLY A 16 -16.09 10.75 -51.94
N VAL A 17 -15.95 11.97 -51.40
CA VAL A 17 -16.52 12.36 -50.11
C VAL A 17 -18.04 12.28 -50.25
N VAL A 18 -18.63 11.18 -49.81
CA VAL A 18 -20.07 11.11 -49.57
C VAL A 18 -20.31 11.82 -48.25
N ALA A 19 -20.71 13.09 -48.34
CA ALA A 19 -21.38 13.76 -47.25
C ALA A 19 -22.73 13.06 -47.04
N VAL A 20 -22.79 12.11 -46.10
CA VAL A 20 -24.05 11.59 -45.60
C VAL A 20 -24.69 12.71 -44.81
N ALA A 21 -25.57 13.47 -45.47
CA ALA A 21 -26.53 14.32 -44.80
C ALA A 21 -27.50 13.40 -44.04
N THR A 22 -27.20 13.15 -42.78
CA THR A 22 -28.14 12.58 -41.82
C THR A 22 -29.27 13.58 -41.63
N THR A 23 -30.34 13.41 -42.43
CA THR A 23 -31.64 13.98 -42.14
C THR A 23 -32.12 13.41 -40.81
N LEU A 24 -31.90 14.18 -39.75
CA LEU A 24 -32.46 13.98 -38.43
C LEU A 24 -34.00 14.14 -38.58
N THR A 25 -34.70 13.04 -38.80
CA THR A 25 -36.15 13.01 -38.62
C THR A 25 -36.44 13.18 -37.14
N THR A 26 -36.78 14.41 -36.76
CA THR A 26 -37.37 14.76 -35.47
C THR A 26 -38.74 14.09 -35.37
N LEU A 27 -38.75 12.84 -34.89
CA LEU A 27 -39.95 12.25 -34.32
C LEU A 27 -40.26 13.03 -33.04
N GLY A 28 -41.21 13.97 -33.15
CA GLY A 28 -41.81 14.65 -32.01
C GLY A 28 -42.52 13.62 -31.14
N ALA A 29 -41.79 13.06 -30.18
CA ALA A 29 -42.39 12.46 -29.00
C ALA A 29 -43.05 13.61 -28.24
N SER A 30 -44.38 13.67 -28.28
CA SER A 30 -45.19 14.38 -27.30
C SER A 30 -45.03 13.67 -25.96
N GLY A 31 -43.85 13.81 -25.36
CA GLY A 31 -43.64 13.55 -23.95
C GLY A 31 -44.37 14.65 -23.19
N THR A 32 -45.38 14.26 -22.42
CA THR A 32 -45.84 15.07 -21.29
C THR A 32 -44.62 15.61 -20.56
N PRO A 33 -44.53 16.93 -20.28
CA PRO A 33 -43.41 17.46 -19.51
C PRO A 33 -43.31 16.65 -18.23
N ALA A 34 -42.16 16.01 -18.01
CA ALA A 34 -41.86 15.40 -16.74
C ALA A 34 -42.04 16.52 -15.70
N THR A 35 -43.10 16.42 -14.90
CA THR A 35 -43.24 17.22 -13.69
C THR A 35 -41.92 17.05 -12.96
N ALA A 36 -41.17 18.14 -12.84
CA ALA A 36 -39.98 18.18 -12.01
C ALA A 36 -40.41 17.66 -10.63
N VAL A 37 -39.99 16.43 -10.31
CA VAL A 37 -40.21 15.86 -8.99
C VAL A 37 -39.48 16.82 -8.06
N ALA A 38 -40.21 17.42 -7.14
CA ALA A 38 -39.60 18.28 -6.13
C ALA A 38 -38.50 17.45 -5.46
N THR A 39 -37.24 17.84 -5.65
CA THR A 39 -36.13 17.26 -4.91
C THR A 39 -36.43 17.51 -3.45
N ASP A 40 -36.84 16.46 -2.78
CA ASP A 40 -37.13 16.46 -1.36
C ASP A 40 -35.92 17.00 -0.62
N THR A 41 -36.01 18.23 -0.13
CA THR A 41 -34.92 18.82 0.65
C THR A 41 -34.83 18.06 1.96
N ALA A 42 -33.74 17.29 2.12
CA ALA A 42 -33.44 16.59 3.35
C ALA A 42 -33.27 17.60 4.51
N PRO A 43 -33.87 17.37 5.69
CA PRO A 43 -33.72 18.25 6.85
C PRO A 43 -32.44 17.98 7.67
N TRP A 44 -31.50 17.23 7.12
CA TRP A 44 -30.21 16.88 7.71
C TRP A 44 -29.07 17.28 6.76
N THR A 45 -27.88 17.46 7.34
CA THR A 45 -26.65 17.76 6.62
C THR A 45 -25.76 16.54 6.61
N VAL A 46 -25.18 16.23 5.44
CA VAL A 46 -24.16 15.20 5.27
C VAL A 46 -22.89 15.86 4.79
N THR A 47 -21.76 15.54 5.42
CA THR A 47 -20.44 15.95 4.96
C THR A 47 -19.54 14.73 4.83
N VAL A 48 -18.73 14.70 3.78
CA VAL A 48 -17.79 13.62 3.50
C VAL A 48 -16.39 14.22 3.44
N ALA A 49 -15.45 13.64 4.20
CA ALA A 49 -14.08 14.11 4.23
C ALA A 49 -13.07 12.97 4.40
N PRO A 50 -12.00 12.90 3.56
CA PRO A 50 -11.84 13.64 2.31
C PRO A 50 -12.80 13.12 1.22
N ALA A 51 -13.07 13.94 0.19
CA ALA A 51 -13.89 13.56 -0.97
C ALA A 51 -13.15 13.72 -2.32
N SER A 52 -11.89 14.15 -2.29
CA SER A 52 -11.12 14.44 -3.49
C SER A 52 -9.66 14.04 -3.36
N GLY A 53 -9.04 13.69 -4.48
CA GLY A 53 -7.66 13.20 -4.51
C GLY A 53 -7.50 11.89 -3.75
N LEU A 54 -8.53 11.05 -3.78
CA LEU A 54 -8.58 9.81 -3.00
C LEU A 54 -7.64 8.76 -3.57
N THR A 55 -6.90 8.08 -2.72
CA THR A 55 -6.06 6.92 -3.10
C THR A 55 -6.79 5.60 -2.88
N ASP A 56 -6.31 4.53 -3.51
CA ASP A 56 -6.88 3.21 -3.28
C ASP A 56 -6.82 2.82 -1.80
N GLY A 57 -7.99 2.54 -1.22
CA GLY A 57 -8.10 2.15 0.16
C GLY A 57 -8.09 3.29 1.18
N GLN A 58 -8.25 4.54 0.75
CA GLN A 58 -8.33 5.66 1.68
C GLN A 58 -9.61 5.60 2.53
N LEU A 59 -9.48 5.92 3.81
CA LEU A 59 -10.64 6.05 4.71
C LEU A 59 -11.32 7.40 4.47
N VAL A 60 -12.62 7.38 4.17
CA VAL A 60 -13.48 8.57 4.15
C VAL A 60 -14.38 8.58 5.38
N THR A 61 -14.50 9.74 6.01
CA THR A 61 -15.40 9.96 7.14
C THR A 61 -16.67 10.62 6.64
N ILE A 62 -17.81 10.05 7.01
CA ILE A 62 -19.15 10.50 6.67
C ILE A 62 -19.78 11.00 7.96
N THR A 63 -20.08 12.29 8.02
CA THR A 63 -20.70 12.93 9.18
C THR A 63 -22.12 13.34 8.83
N VAL A 64 -23.07 12.85 9.62
CA VAL A 64 -24.50 13.17 9.51
C VAL A 64 -24.89 14.04 10.70
N SER A 65 -25.39 15.24 10.42
CA SER A 65 -25.87 16.18 11.44
C SER A 65 -27.33 16.50 11.22
N THR A 66 -28.09 16.57 12.31
CA THR A 66 -29.51 16.92 12.27
C THR A 66 -29.94 17.69 13.52
N THR A 67 -31.22 18.06 13.58
CA THR A 67 -31.85 18.66 14.76
C THR A 67 -32.74 17.65 15.47
N THR A 68 -33.09 17.93 16.72
CA THR A 68 -34.00 17.08 17.51
C THR A 68 -35.41 16.93 16.91
N ALA A 69 -35.81 17.86 16.03
CA ALA A 69 -37.07 17.80 15.29
C ALA A 69 -37.04 16.77 14.14
N ASN A 70 -35.87 16.48 13.57
CA ASN A 70 -35.70 15.66 12.37
C ASN A 70 -34.69 14.54 12.65
N ARG A 71 -35.05 13.64 13.57
CA ARG A 71 -34.13 12.57 14.01
C ARG A 71 -33.72 11.67 12.84
N VAL A 72 -32.45 11.32 12.80
CA VAL A 72 -31.90 10.33 11.87
C VAL A 72 -31.79 8.99 12.61
N TYR A 73 -32.29 7.94 12.00
CA TYR A 73 -32.35 6.60 12.59
C TYR A 73 -31.20 5.74 12.09
N GLU A 74 -31.01 5.73 10.78
CA GLU A 74 -30.03 4.89 10.10
C GLU A 74 -29.43 5.64 8.91
N ALA A 75 -28.16 5.36 8.60
CA ALA A 75 -27.56 5.75 7.34
C ALA A 75 -26.76 4.59 6.75
N ASN A 76 -26.82 4.45 5.43
CA ASN A 76 -26.06 3.47 4.67
C ASN A 76 -25.28 4.18 3.59
N ALA A 77 -24.02 3.80 3.39
CA ALA A 77 -23.15 4.38 2.37
C ALA A 77 -22.49 3.30 1.51
N GLN A 78 -22.40 3.57 0.21
CA GLN A 78 -21.64 2.75 -0.73
C GLN A 78 -21.21 3.54 -1.97
N ILE A 79 -20.27 3.00 -2.72
CA ILE A 79 -19.82 3.57 -3.99
C ILE A 79 -20.75 3.15 -5.12
N CYS A 80 -21.22 4.11 -5.90
CA CYS A 80 -22.11 3.88 -7.03
C CYS A 80 -21.74 4.77 -8.24
N ARG A 81 -22.50 4.60 -9.33
CA ARG A 81 -22.36 5.38 -10.56
C ARG A 81 -22.71 6.86 -10.35
N LEU A 82 -21.78 7.75 -10.70
CA LEU A 82 -22.01 9.19 -10.69
C LEU A 82 -23.05 9.62 -11.73
N GLY A 83 -23.82 10.68 -11.43
CA GLY A 83 -24.81 11.27 -12.34
C GLY A 83 -26.16 10.53 -12.41
N VAL A 84 -26.39 9.55 -11.53
CA VAL A 84 -27.70 8.91 -11.35
C VAL A 84 -28.54 9.71 -10.36
N ASP A 85 -29.81 9.96 -10.70
CA ASP A 85 -30.80 10.54 -9.80
C ASP A 85 -31.37 9.45 -8.88
N TYR A 86 -30.72 9.22 -7.75
CA TYR A 86 -31.19 8.24 -6.75
C TYR A 86 -32.50 8.69 -6.11
N ALA A 87 -33.48 7.79 -6.04
CA ALA A 87 -34.81 8.07 -5.54
C ALA A 87 -34.92 7.97 -4.01
N SER A 88 -35.77 8.79 -3.41
CA SER A 88 -36.23 8.58 -2.03
C SER A 88 -37.13 7.35 -1.92
N SER A 89 -37.22 6.77 -0.72
CA SER A 89 -38.13 5.65 -0.43
C SER A 89 -38.91 5.87 0.86
N ASP A 90 -40.24 5.74 0.79
CA ASP A 90 -41.13 5.75 1.97
C ASP A 90 -41.21 4.36 2.65
N GLY A 91 -40.50 3.36 2.11
CA GLY A 91 -40.49 1.98 2.63
C GLY A 91 -39.54 1.78 3.81
N ASP A 92 -39.50 0.55 4.32
CA ASP A 92 -38.56 0.10 5.35
C ASP A 92 -37.12 -0.13 4.80
N ARG A 93 -36.92 0.09 3.50
CA ARG A 93 -35.65 -0.10 2.80
C ARG A 93 -35.35 1.10 1.88
N PRO A 94 -34.06 1.35 1.59
CA PRO A 94 -33.66 2.30 0.55
C PRO A 94 -34.30 2.01 -0.80
N ALA A 95 -34.30 3.00 -1.68
CA ALA A 95 -34.80 2.80 -3.04
C ALA A 95 -33.97 1.76 -3.81
N LYS A 96 -34.59 1.13 -4.81
CA LYS A 96 -34.00 0.00 -5.53
C LYS A 96 -32.71 0.37 -6.29
N ASP A 97 -32.59 1.62 -6.72
CA ASP A 97 -31.41 2.16 -7.38
C ASP A 97 -30.18 2.25 -6.47
N PHE A 98 -30.34 2.17 -5.14
CA PHE A 98 -29.27 2.03 -4.16
C PHE A 98 -28.92 0.56 -3.84
N ASN A 99 -29.66 -0.44 -4.31
CA ASN A 99 -29.38 -1.83 -3.92
C ASN A 99 -27.98 -2.28 -4.38
N ALA A 100 -27.18 -2.79 -3.44
CA ALA A 100 -25.89 -3.39 -3.73
C ALA A 100 -26.05 -4.56 -4.72
N GLY A 101 -25.29 -4.50 -5.81
CA GLY A 101 -25.35 -5.48 -6.89
C GLY A 101 -26.46 -5.26 -7.90
N ASP A 102 -27.22 -4.17 -7.85
CA ASP A 102 -28.18 -3.81 -8.89
C ASP A 102 -27.52 -2.89 -9.96
N LEU A 103 -28.31 -2.19 -10.78
CA LEU A 103 -27.82 -1.46 -11.97
C LEU A 103 -26.76 -0.37 -11.69
N ASN A 104 -26.77 0.26 -10.51
CA ASN A 104 -25.97 1.46 -10.24
C ASN A 104 -24.87 1.27 -9.20
N CYS A 105 -24.98 0.27 -8.33
CA CYS A 105 -24.06 0.04 -7.21
C CYS A 105 -23.56 -1.42 -7.24
N PRO A 106 -22.25 -1.69 -7.16
CA PRO A 106 -21.69 -3.03 -7.21
C PRO A 106 -21.97 -3.82 -5.93
N ALA A 107 -22.09 -5.15 -6.03
CA ALA A 107 -22.13 -6.06 -4.88
C ALA A 107 -20.74 -6.55 -4.46
N ILE A 108 -19.70 -6.03 -5.09
CA ILE A 108 -18.30 -6.32 -4.82
C ILE A 108 -17.55 -5.00 -4.65
N PRO A 109 -16.44 -4.98 -3.90
CA PRO A 109 -15.62 -3.78 -3.78
C PRO A 109 -15.09 -3.30 -5.14
N ILE A 110 -14.92 -1.99 -5.30
CA ILE A 110 -14.27 -1.38 -6.47
C ILE A 110 -12.82 -1.85 -6.62
N SER A 111 -12.15 -2.09 -5.50
CA SER A 111 -10.80 -2.63 -5.41
C SER A 111 -10.72 -3.61 -4.25
N SER A 112 -9.65 -4.41 -4.17
CA SER A 112 -9.43 -5.25 -2.98
C SER A 112 -9.25 -4.44 -1.70
N SER A 113 -9.16 -3.11 -1.84
CA SER A 113 -8.99 -2.16 -0.78
C SER A 113 -10.25 -1.33 -0.45
N ALA A 114 -11.38 -1.54 -1.11
CA ALA A 114 -12.61 -0.79 -0.83
C ALA A 114 -13.59 -1.61 0.01
N ASP A 115 -14.48 -0.94 0.73
CA ASP A 115 -15.67 -1.56 1.29
C ASP A 115 -16.76 -1.69 0.19
N VAL A 116 -17.61 -2.72 0.28
CA VAL A 116 -18.80 -2.79 -0.58
C VAL A 116 -19.83 -1.76 -0.12
N GLN A 117 -20.11 -1.76 1.17
CA GLN A 117 -21.12 -0.94 1.83
C GLN A 117 -20.75 -0.84 3.30
N THR A 118 -21.02 0.31 3.90
CA THR A 118 -20.96 0.53 5.35
C THR A 118 -22.27 1.17 5.79
N GLY A 119 -22.60 1.07 7.07
CA GLY A 119 -23.84 1.65 7.59
C GLY A 119 -23.80 1.82 9.09
N ASP A 120 -24.68 2.67 9.58
CA ASP A 120 -24.84 3.00 10.98
C ASP A 120 -26.33 3.05 11.33
N ALA A 121 -26.79 2.06 12.08
CA ALA A 121 -28.17 1.93 12.54
C ALA A 121 -28.47 2.65 13.87
N ASN A 122 -27.50 3.37 14.43
CA ASN A 122 -27.59 4.01 15.74
C ASN A 122 -27.23 5.50 15.68
N LEU A 123 -27.85 6.24 14.75
CA LEU A 123 -27.60 7.68 14.58
C LEU A 123 -28.49 8.58 15.46
N TYR A 124 -29.53 8.02 16.09
CA TYR A 124 -30.60 8.70 16.82
C TYR A 124 -30.20 9.98 17.57
N ASP A 125 -29.51 9.85 18.70
CA ASP A 125 -29.18 10.98 19.56
C ASP A 125 -27.84 11.62 19.12
N ALA A 126 -26.90 10.81 18.66
CA ALA A 126 -25.57 11.25 18.27
C ALA A 126 -25.59 12.24 17.09
N ALA A 127 -26.51 12.11 16.13
CA ALA A 127 -26.61 13.06 15.02
C ALA A 127 -27.12 14.45 15.42
N THR A 128 -27.70 14.57 16.63
CA THR A 128 -28.16 15.86 17.16
C THR A 128 -27.12 16.59 18.00
N GLU A 129 -26.00 15.94 18.31
CA GLU A 129 -24.90 16.54 19.06
C GLU A 129 -24.13 17.57 18.20
N PRO A 130 -23.46 18.56 18.81
CA PRO A 130 -22.55 19.44 18.08
C PRO A 130 -21.48 18.65 17.34
N GLY A 131 -21.39 18.83 16.01
CA GLY A 131 -20.49 18.06 15.15
C GLY A 131 -21.13 16.82 14.50
N GLY A 132 -22.37 16.48 14.89
CA GLY A 132 -23.11 15.36 14.32
C GLY A 132 -22.49 14.01 14.65
N SER A 133 -22.86 13.02 13.84
CA SER A 133 -22.53 11.63 14.05
C SER A 133 -21.75 11.08 12.87
N SER A 134 -20.58 10.51 13.13
CA SER A 134 -19.67 10.05 12.08
C SER A 134 -19.56 8.53 12.02
N PHE A 135 -19.48 8.01 10.81
CA PHE A 135 -19.03 6.67 10.49
C PHE A 135 -18.07 6.75 9.28
N SER A 136 -17.41 5.65 8.94
CA SER A 136 -16.37 5.69 7.91
C SER A 136 -16.52 4.53 6.91
N MET A 137 -16.01 4.76 5.72
CA MET A 137 -15.93 3.79 4.63
C MET A 137 -14.51 3.81 4.06
N TYR A 138 -13.96 2.66 3.69
CA TYR A 138 -12.80 2.60 2.81
C TYR A 138 -13.26 2.68 1.36
N VAL A 139 -12.73 3.65 0.63
CA VAL A 139 -12.99 3.80 -0.81
C VAL A 139 -11.77 3.36 -1.60
N GLY A 140 -11.94 3.04 -2.88
CA GLY A 140 -10.82 2.57 -3.71
C GLY A 140 -10.94 2.99 -5.16
N SER A 141 -9.81 2.98 -5.84
CA SER A 141 -9.69 3.16 -7.29
C SER A 141 -9.57 1.78 -7.95
N GLY A 142 -10.29 1.55 -9.05
CA GLY A 142 -10.34 0.25 -9.70
C GLY A 142 -11.58 0.04 -10.57
N VAL A 143 -11.84 -1.24 -10.86
CA VAL A 143 -12.95 -1.68 -11.72
C VAL A 143 -13.74 -2.75 -11.00
N ALA A 144 -15.04 -2.51 -10.81
CA ALA A 144 -15.99 -3.54 -10.39
C ALA A 144 -16.81 -4.00 -11.60
N GLU A 145 -16.90 -5.32 -11.78
CA GLU A 145 -17.78 -5.96 -12.75
C GLU A 145 -18.70 -6.95 -12.03
N TRP A 146 -20.00 -6.85 -12.25
CA TRP A 146 -20.98 -7.68 -11.56
C TRP A 146 -22.23 -7.92 -12.42
N PRO A 147 -22.94 -9.05 -12.24
CA PRO A 147 -24.27 -9.20 -12.81
C PRO A 147 -25.30 -8.44 -11.96
N ALA A 148 -26.09 -7.55 -12.57
CA ALA A 148 -27.16 -6.85 -11.87
C ALA A 148 -28.21 -7.84 -11.33
N THR A 149 -28.48 -7.83 -10.03
CA THR A 149 -29.41 -8.77 -9.38
C THR A 149 -30.82 -8.71 -9.94
N SER A 150 -31.28 -7.54 -10.40
CA SER A 150 -32.63 -7.36 -10.93
C SER A 150 -32.83 -7.80 -12.38
N THR A 151 -31.77 -7.78 -13.20
CA THR A 151 -31.86 -8.03 -14.65
C THR A 151 -30.97 -9.17 -15.15
N GLY A 152 -30.01 -9.63 -14.33
CA GLY A 152 -28.95 -10.55 -14.70
C GLY A 152 -27.91 -9.97 -15.67
N GLN A 153 -28.05 -8.70 -16.08
CA GLN A 153 -27.17 -8.09 -17.09
C GLN A 153 -25.82 -7.73 -16.48
N PRO A 154 -24.70 -7.95 -17.21
CA PRO A 154 -23.39 -7.52 -16.76
C PRO A 154 -23.34 -6.00 -16.62
N GLN A 155 -22.83 -5.54 -15.49
CA GLN A 155 -22.57 -4.15 -15.17
C GLN A 155 -21.08 -3.96 -14.94
N ARG A 156 -20.64 -2.71 -15.14
CA ARG A 156 -19.27 -2.27 -14.93
C ARG A 156 -19.28 -0.87 -14.33
N LEU A 157 -18.42 -0.65 -13.34
CA LEU A 157 -18.14 0.66 -12.75
C LEU A 157 -16.62 0.79 -12.64
N VAL A 158 -16.10 1.90 -13.15
CA VAL A 158 -14.69 2.27 -13.06
C VAL A 158 -14.62 3.50 -12.19
N CYS A 159 -13.80 3.46 -11.14
CA CYS A 159 -13.49 4.61 -10.31
C CYS A 159 -11.99 4.85 -10.37
N ASP A 160 -11.57 5.97 -10.95
CA ASP A 160 -10.16 6.35 -11.07
C ASP A 160 -10.06 7.88 -11.24
N ALA A 161 -8.88 8.39 -11.59
CA ALA A 161 -8.66 9.83 -11.73
C ALA A 161 -9.47 10.44 -12.88
N GLU A 162 -9.78 9.66 -13.92
CA GLU A 162 -10.55 10.08 -15.08
C GLU A 162 -12.06 9.79 -14.95
N ASN A 163 -12.42 8.86 -14.06
CA ASN A 163 -13.79 8.40 -13.84
C ASN A 163 -14.16 8.61 -12.36
N PRO A 164 -14.64 9.81 -11.96
CA PRO A 164 -15.14 10.04 -10.61
C PRO A 164 -16.39 9.17 -10.35
N CYS A 165 -16.53 8.74 -9.10
CA CYS A 165 -17.66 7.92 -8.66
C CYS A 165 -18.52 8.69 -7.65
N ALA A 166 -19.73 8.20 -7.40
CA ALA A 166 -20.58 8.73 -6.35
C ALA A 166 -20.41 7.92 -5.06
N LEU A 167 -20.17 8.58 -3.93
CA LEU A 167 -20.52 8.04 -2.63
C LEU A 167 -21.96 8.40 -2.36
N VAL A 168 -22.85 7.40 -2.41
CA VAL A 168 -24.26 7.60 -2.10
C VAL A 168 -24.47 7.25 -0.64
N VAL A 169 -24.98 8.21 0.13
CA VAL A 169 -25.35 8.07 1.55
C VAL A 169 -26.86 8.12 1.66
N GLU A 170 -27.50 6.97 1.82
CA GLU A 170 -28.94 6.84 2.07
C GLU A 170 -29.23 7.04 3.55
N ILE A 171 -30.12 7.99 3.87
CA ILE A 171 -30.43 8.35 5.26
C ILE A 171 -31.89 8.09 5.55
N TYR A 172 -32.15 7.21 6.52
CA TYR A 172 -33.47 7.01 7.07
C TYR A 172 -33.70 7.94 8.25
N GLY A 173 -34.62 8.89 8.10
CA GLY A 173 -34.88 9.89 9.13
C GLY A 173 -36.28 10.50 9.06
N SER A 174 -36.68 11.14 10.15
CA SER A 174 -37.93 11.89 10.25
C SER A 174 -37.85 13.17 9.43
N VAL A 175 -38.75 13.32 8.46
CA VAL A 175 -38.89 14.56 7.65
C VAL A 175 -40.05 15.44 8.05
N ALA A 176 -41.01 14.86 8.75
CA ALA A 176 -42.12 15.54 9.38
C ALA A 176 -42.59 14.69 10.58
N PRO A 177 -43.35 15.26 11.53
CA PRO A 177 -43.86 14.48 12.67
C PRO A 177 -44.60 13.20 12.23
N GLY A 178 -44.04 12.04 12.58
CA GLY A 178 -44.61 10.73 12.24
C GLY A 178 -44.33 10.25 10.81
N VAL A 179 -43.53 10.96 10.02
CA VAL A 179 -43.15 10.58 8.65
C VAL A 179 -41.64 10.38 8.59
N ALA A 180 -41.22 9.14 8.36
CA ALA A 180 -39.84 8.76 8.15
C ALA A 180 -39.66 8.22 6.73
N ARG A 181 -38.54 8.55 6.10
CA ARG A 181 -38.21 8.10 4.74
C ARG A 181 -36.70 7.99 4.56
N TRP A 182 -36.30 7.20 3.57
CA TRP A 182 -34.95 7.17 3.03
C TRP A 182 -34.78 8.32 2.04
N ILE A 183 -33.74 9.14 2.23
CA ILE A 183 -33.35 10.18 1.28
C ILE A 183 -31.87 10.02 0.96
N PRO A 184 -31.50 9.92 -0.33
CA PRO A 184 -30.11 9.86 -0.74
C PRO A 184 -29.43 11.22 -0.64
N HIS A 185 -28.17 11.19 -0.21
CA HIS A 185 -27.19 12.25 -0.41
C HIS A 185 -26.09 11.72 -1.33
N VAL A 186 -25.82 12.41 -2.43
CA VAL A 186 -24.83 12.00 -3.42
C VAL A 186 -23.62 12.91 -3.32
N GLN A 187 -22.47 12.35 -2.93
CA GLN A 187 -21.19 13.04 -2.92
C GLN A 187 -20.34 12.54 -4.09
N GLU A 188 -19.86 13.44 -4.94
CA GLU A 188 -18.84 13.10 -5.93
C GLU A 188 -17.51 12.81 -5.23
N LEU A 189 -16.91 11.67 -5.56
CA LEU A 189 -15.56 11.28 -5.17
C LEU A 189 -14.62 11.37 -6.36
N THR A 190 -13.53 12.11 -6.21
CA THR A 190 -12.44 12.16 -7.20
C THR A 190 -11.21 11.44 -6.67
N TYR A 191 -10.53 10.70 -7.54
CA TYR A 191 -9.37 9.89 -7.17
C TYR A 191 -8.07 10.54 -7.65
N ARG A 192 -6.98 10.26 -6.93
CA ARG A 192 -5.64 10.60 -7.39
C ARG A 192 -5.27 9.66 -8.53
N VAL A 193 -4.38 10.13 -9.40
CA VAL A 193 -3.70 9.23 -10.33
C VAL A 193 -2.71 8.38 -9.54
N ASP A 194 -2.91 7.07 -9.51
CA ASP A 194 -2.01 6.14 -8.81
C ASP A 194 -0.90 5.60 -9.73
N ASP A 195 -1.07 5.68 -11.05
CA ASP A 195 -0.02 5.45 -12.05
C ASP A 195 0.50 6.79 -12.59
N PRO A 196 1.58 7.35 -12.03
CA PRO A 196 2.08 8.65 -12.45
C PRO A 196 2.63 8.63 -13.88
N VAL A 197 2.98 7.46 -14.43
CA VAL A 197 3.42 7.36 -15.83
C VAL A 197 2.23 7.62 -16.75
N ALA A 198 1.08 6.99 -16.49
CA ALA A 198 -0.15 7.27 -17.22
C ALA A 198 -0.60 8.73 -17.01
N GLY A 199 -0.58 9.22 -15.77
CA GLY A 199 -0.97 10.60 -15.43
C GLY A 199 -0.13 11.70 -16.09
N CYS A 200 1.12 11.40 -16.41
CA CYS A 200 2.00 12.29 -17.16
C CYS A 200 1.88 12.15 -18.68
N GLY A 201 0.96 11.32 -19.18
CA GLY A 201 0.79 11.03 -20.60
C GLY A 201 1.85 10.09 -21.19
N GLY A 202 2.51 9.28 -20.35
CA GLY A 202 3.54 8.32 -20.71
C GLY A 202 4.91 8.61 -20.09
N PRO A 203 5.93 7.78 -20.40
CA PRO A 203 7.29 7.99 -19.93
C PRO A 203 7.94 9.20 -20.61
N ALA A 204 8.77 9.93 -19.87
CA ALA A 204 9.60 10.98 -20.44
C ALA A 204 10.69 10.39 -21.37
N GLN A 205 11.13 11.14 -22.37
CA GLN A 205 12.32 10.78 -23.14
C GLN A 205 13.53 10.56 -22.20
N GLY A 206 14.16 9.38 -22.29
CA GLY A 206 15.27 9.03 -21.41
C GLY A 206 14.86 8.63 -20.00
N VAL A 207 13.59 8.23 -19.79
CA VAL A 207 13.03 7.76 -18.52
C VAL A 207 14.03 6.92 -17.71
N LEU A 208 14.07 7.20 -16.41
CA LEU A 208 14.95 6.54 -15.47
C LEU A 208 14.31 5.25 -14.97
N ASN A 209 15.10 4.18 -14.88
CA ASN A 209 14.68 2.98 -14.16
C ASN A 209 15.02 3.18 -12.68
N ALA A 210 14.00 3.24 -11.83
CA ALA A 210 14.15 3.38 -10.40
C ALA A 210 13.53 2.18 -9.66
N ALA A 211 13.98 1.96 -8.42
CA ALA A 211 13.28 1.09 -7.49
C ALA A 211 13.28 1.73 -6.11
N ALA A 212 12.27 1.38 -5.31
CA ALA A 212 12.08 1.96 -3.99
C ALA A 212 11.37 0.96 -3.06
N PRO A 213 11.57 1.08 -1.73
CA PRO A 213 10.68 0.45 -0.76
C PRO A 213 9.26 1.01 -0.87
N GLU A 214 8.25 0.21 -0.52
CA GLU A 214 6.84 0.60 -0.63
C GLU A 214 6.50 1.91 0.09
N ARG A 215 7.16 2.22 1.21
CA ARG A 215 6.98 3.50 1.93
C ARG A 215 7.28 4.76 1.11
N VAL A 216 8.06 4.65 0.04
CA VAL A 216 8.42 5.78 -0.85
C VAL A 216 7.41 5.90 -2.01
N THR A 217 6.44 5.01 -2.13
CA THR A 217 5.47 4.99 -3.24
C THR A 217 4.73 6.31 -3.38
N ASP A 218 4.09 6.79 -2.31
CA ASP A 218 3.32 8.03 -2.37
C ASP A 218 4.20 9.25 -2.65
N LEU A 219 5.39 9.30 -2.05
CA LEU A 219 6.39 10.32 -2.33
C LEU A 219 6.77 10.36 -3.81
N TRP A 220 7.02 9.19 -4.41
CA TRP A 220 7.37 9.09 -5.82
C TRP A 220 6.21 9.50 -6.73
N ILE A 221 4.99 9.05 -6.44
CA ILE A 221 3.78 9.39 -7.22
C ILE A 221 3.57 10.90 -7.23
N ASP A 222 3.54 11.53 -6.05
CA ASP A 222 3.21 12.95 -5.91
C ASP A 222 4.27 13.84 -6.57
N LEU A 223 5.56 13.55 -6.35
CA LEU A 223 6.65 14.29 -7.00
C LEU A 223 6.64 14.11 -8.52
N THR A 224 6.35 12.90 -9.03
CA THR A 224 6.37 12.63 -10.48
C THR A 224 5.23 13.35 -11.18
N LEU A 225 4.01 13.28 -10.62
CA LEU A 225 2.84 13.96 -11.16
C LEU A 225 2.98 15.48 -11.13
N ASP A 226 3.47 16.04 -10.04
CA ASP A 226 3.67 17.48 -9.96
C ASP A 226 4.73 17.94 -10.97
N GLN A 227 5.90 17.28 -11.00
CA GLN A 227 6.96 17.63 -11.94
C GLN A 227 6.46 17.68 -13.39
N CYS A 228 5.81 16.62 -13.88
CA CYS A 228 5.46 16.50 -15.30
C CYS A 228 4.31 17.44 -15.72
N ARG A 229 3.53 17.95 -14.76
CA ARG A 229 2.45 18.92 -15.00
C ARG A 229 2.96 20.36 -15.09
N ARG A 230 4.23 20.62 -14.72
CA ARG A 230 4.79 21.96 -14.78
C ARG A 230 4.97 22.43 -16.23
N PRO A 231 4.73 23.72 -16.52
CA PRO A 231 4.87 24.27 -17.88
C PRO A 231 6.29 24.17 -18.45
N ASP A 232 7.30 24.20 -17.59
CA ASP A 232 8.73 24.17 -17.93
C ASP A 232 9.35 22.77 -17.86
N ALA A 233 8.62 21.77 -17.37
CA ALA A 233 9.10 20.41 -17.28
C ALA A 233 9.07 19.68 -18.62
N GLN A 234 9.92 18.66 -18.71
CA GLN A 234 9.85 17.70 -19.79
C GLN A 234 8.51 16.96 -19.74
N ARG A 235 7.89 16.70 -20.91
CA ARG A 235 6.67 15.89 -20.99
C ARG A 235 6.95 14.44 -20.59
N GLY A 236 6.02 13.86 -19.83
CA GLY A 236 6.08 12.48 -19.37
C GLY A 236 6.72 12.31 -17.98
N ALA A 237 6.55 11.14 -17.39
CA ALA A 237 7.12 10.81 -16.08
C ALA A 237 8.65 10.64 -16.16
N ALA A 238 9.38 11.31 -15.26
CA ALA A 238 10.85 11.26 -15.26
C ALA A 238 11.43 9.88 -14.96
N SER A 239 10.70 9.06 -14.20
CA SER A 239 11.12 7.71 -13.84
C SER A 239 9.96 6.73 -13.95
N ARG A 240 10.32 5.46 -14.08
CA ARG A 240 9.45 4.31 -13.79
C ARG A 240 10.03 3.65 -12.55
N THR A 241 9.17 3.32 -11.59
CA THR A 241 9.62 2.74 -10.33
C THR A 241 8.99 1.37 -10.14
N SER A 242 9.82 0.38 -9.78
CA SER A 242 9.35 -0.86 -9.16
C SER A 242 9.37 -0.71 -7.65
N PHE A 243 8.25 -1.02 -7.02
CA PHE A 243 8.15 -1.08 -5.56
C PHE A 243 8.44 -2.50 -5.11
N SER A 244 9.62 -2.67 -4.53
CA SER A 244 10.11 -3.92 -3.96
C SER A 244 10.53 -3.65 -2.52
N ASP A 245 11.24 -4.58 -1.88
CA ASP A 245 11.93 -4.23 -0.64
C ASP A 245 13.18 -3.38 -0.90
N GLU A 246 13.73 -2.81 0.16
CA GLU A 246 14.88 -1.89 0.08
C GLU A 246 16.18 -2.62 -0.32
N ALA A 247 16.30 -3.92 -0.05
CA ALA A 247 17.46 -4.71 -0.45
C ALA A 247 17.48 -4.93 -1.96
N ASP A 248 16.34 -5.28 -2.55
CA ASP A 248 16.18 -5.47 -3.98
C ASP A 248 16.46 -4.18 -4.75
N ALA A 249 15.97 -3.03 -4.26
CA ALA A 249 16.28 -1.73 -4.85
C ALA A 249 17.79 -1.44 -4.86
N MET A 250 18.46 -1.65 -3.72
CA MET A 250 19.91 -1.42 -3.61
C MET A 250 20.73 -2.44 -4.42
N ASN A 251 20.30 -3.71 -4.48
CA ASN A 251 20.94 -4.75 -5.29
C ASN A 251 20.82 -4.44 -6.79
N GLY A 252 19.63 -4.05 -7.25
CA GLY A 252 19.40 -3.64 -8.64
C GLY A 252 20.26 -2.44 -9.04
N PHE A 253 20.44 -1.49 -8.12
CA PHE A 253 21.30 -0.33 -8.33
C PHE A 253 22.80 -0.68 -8.40
N SER A 254 23.29 -1.52 -7.48
CA SER A 254 24.67 -2.06 -7.52
C SER A 254 24.95 -2.86 -8.78
N ALA A 255 23.99 -3.68 -9.21
CA ALA A 255 24.09 -4.47 -10.44
C ALA A 255 24.03 -3.62 -11.72
N GLY A 256 23.78 -2.31 -11.61
CA GLY A 256 23.66 -1.41 -12.77
C GLY A 256 22.38 -1.58 -13.57
N THR A 257 21.41 -2.34 -13.07
CA THR A 257 20.09 -2.53 -13.71
C THR A 257 19.14 -1.35 -13.47
N LEU A 258 19.41 -0.57 -12.41
CA LEU A 258 18.68 0.65 -12.07
C LEU A 258 19.55 1.90 -12.26
N ASP A 259 18.93 2.98 -12.70
CA ASP A 259 19.53 4.30 -12.80
C ASP A 259 19.53 5.03 -11.44
N LEU A 260 18.54 4.71 -10.59
CA LEU A 260 18.32 5.33 -9.28
C LEU A 260 17.73 4.28 -8.31
N ALA A 261 18.06 4.35 -7.03
CA ALA A 261 17.34 3.63 -5.99
C ALA A 261 16.95 4.57 -4.86
N TYR A 262 15.84 4.30 -4.18
CA TYR A 262 15.47 5.00 -2.95
C TYR A 262 15.78 4.13 -1.75
N SER A 263 16.45 4.70 -0.76
CA SER A 263 16.85 3.99 0.45
C SER A 263 17.16 4.99 1.57
N ALA A 264 16.75 4.66 2.80
CA ALA A 264 17.18 5.39 3.99
C ALA A 264 18.47 4.81 4.57
N VAL A 265 18.70 3.51 4.35
CA VAL A 265 19.81 2.75 4.94
C VAL A 265 21.05 2.70 4.04
N GLY A 266 20.91 2.88 2.73
CA GLY A 266 21.98 2.90 1.73
C GLY A 266 22.94 1.71 1.86
N TYR A 267 24.24 1.96 1.72
CA TYR A 267 25.28 0.93 1.79
C TYR A 267 25.85 0.69 3.19
N GLU A 268 25.07 1.00 4.24
CA GLU A 268 25.49 0.80 5.62
C GLU A 268 26.03 -0.63 5.82
N PRO A 269 27.23 -0.81 6.42
CA PRO A 269 27.85 -2.13 6.52
C PRO A 269 27.02 -3.16 7.30
N GLY A 270 26.29 -2.73 8.33
CA GLY A 270 25.49 -3.60 9.19
C GLY A 270 24.40 -4.40 8.44
N PRO A 271 23.47 -3.74 7.73
CA PRO A 271 22.41 -4.39 6.96
C PRO A 271 22.89 -4.93 5.60
N ALA A 272 24.08 -4.53 5.14
CA ALA A 272 24.75 -5.07 3.95
C ALA A 272 23.94 -5.00 2.64
N LEU A 273 23.07 -4.00 2.50
CA LEU A 273 22.26 -3.81 1.29
C LEU A 273 23.12 -3.50 0.07
N GLY A 274 22.66 -3.92 -1.11
CA GLY A 274 23.35 -3.69 -2.38
C GLY A 274 24.66 -4.46 -2.55
N ARG A 275 24.91 -5.48 -1.72
CA ARG A 275 26.11 -6.34 -1.78
C ARG A 275 25.79 -7.73 -2.32
N GLY A 276 24.56 -7.96 -2.80
CA GLY A 276 24.11 -9.23 -3.32
C GLY A 276 23.98 -10.30 -2.23
N THR A 277 24.03 -11.56 -2.64
CA THR A 277 24.00 -12.70 -1.73
C THR A 277 25.40 -13.27 -1.52
N ARG A 278 25.55 -14.20 -0.58
CA ARG A 278 26.83 -14.92 -0.41
C ARG A 278 27.25 -15.69 -1.68
N THR A 279 26.28 -16.20 -2.43
CA THR A 279 26.51 -16.97 -3.67
C THR A 279 26.65 -16.07 -4.89
N GLU A 280 26.09 -14.86 -4.83
CA GLU A 280 26.12 -13.86 -5.91
C GLU A 280 26.49 -12.50 -5.32
N PRO A 281 27.75 -12.29 -4.91
CA PRO A 281 28.18 -11.04 -4.32
C PRO A 281 28.20 -9.92 -5.37
N LEU A 282 27.70 -8.75 -4.98
CA LEU A 282 27.72 -7.53 -5.79
C LEU A 282 28.79 -6.57 -5.27
N THR A 283 29.44 -5.89 -6.21
CA THR A 283 30.30 -4.75 -5.88
C THR A 283 29.42 -3.51 -5.72
N VAL A 284 29.62 -2.79 -4.63
CA VAL A 284 28.92 -1.52 -4.37
C VAL A 284 29.22 -0.54 -5.50
N ARG A 285 28.17 -0.03 -6.15
CA ARG A 285 28.31 0.98 -7.20
C ARG A 285 28.60 2.35 -6.58
N PRO A 286 29.65 3.08 -7.02
CA PRO A 286 29.92 4.43 -6.53
C PRO A 286 28.73 5.36 -6.70
N SER A 287 28.23 5.91 -5.60
CA SER A 287 26.99 6.68 -5.54
C SER A 287 27.13 8.01 -4.82
N ALA A 288 26.19 8.90 -5.09
CA ALA A 288 25.89 10.08 -4.30
C ALA A 288 24.51 9.85 -3.67
N ALA A 289 24.41 10.05 -2.36
CA ALA A 289 23.14 9.98 -1.65
C ALA A 289 22.53 11.38 -1.57
N VAL A 290 21.38 11.57 -2.23
CA VAL A 290 20.68 12.85 -2.27
C VAL A 290 19.50 12.77 -1.30
N PRO A 291 19.49 13.49 -0.16
CA PRO A 291 18.31 13.60 0.71
C PRO A 291 17.09 14.02 -0.11
N VAL A 292 15.94 13.37 0.07
CA VAL A 292 14.68 13.75 -0.61
C VAL A 292 13.56 14.11 0.35
N ALA A 293 13.48 13.51 1.53
CA ALA A 293 12.51 13.86 2.56
C ALA A 293 12.97 13.39 3.94
N LEU A 294 12.43 14.00 4.99
CA LEU A 294 12.44 13.39 6.32
C LEU A 294 11.24 12.45 6.46
N ASN A 295 11.44 11.35 7.17
CA ASN A 295 10.41 10.41 7.57
C ASN A 295 10.72 9.89 8.98
N ALA A 296 9.86 9.06 9.56
CA ALA A 296 10.07 8.50 10.88
C ALA A 296 9.61 7.05 10.92
N THR A 297 10.37 6.22 11.63
CA THR A 297 9.93 4.87 11.98
C THR A 297 9.05 4.96 13.21
N VAL A 298 7.85 4.39 13.15
CA VAL A 298 6.85 4.52 14.19
C VAL A 298 6.31 3.18 14.64
N VAL A 299 5.91 3.13 15.90
CA VAL A 299 5.02 2.09 16.41
C VAL A 299 3.63 2.69 16.41
N ALA A 300 2.70 2.06 15.70
CA ALA A 300 1.33 2.54 15.55
C ALA A 300 0.32 1.46 15.92
N VAL A 301 -0.87 1.88 16.35
CA VAL A 301 -1.96 0.99 16.77
C VAL A 301 -3.24 1.26 15.99
N GLY A 302 -3.86 0.19 15.48
CA GLY A 302 -5.15 0.22 14.78
C GLY A 302 -6.34 -0.20 15.66
N ASN A 303 -7.54 -0.20 15.07
CA ASN A 303 -8.79 -0.77 15.62
C ASN A 303 -9.47 -0.03 16.82
N GLY A 304 -8.85 1.00 17.39
CA GLY A 304 -9.50 2.02 18.23
C GLY A 304 -10.18 1.53 19.52
N ARG A 305 -10.90 2.44 20.20
CA ARG A 305 -11.64 2.17 21.46
C ARG A 305 -13.12 2.49 21.33
N ARG A 306 -13.90 2.02 22.30
CA ARG A 306 -15.29 2.45 22.45
C ARG A 306 -15.34 3.91 22.92
N GLY A 307 -16.01 4.74 22.13
CA GLY A 307 -16.34 6.13 22.42
C GLY A 307 -17.63 6.25 23.26
N PRO A 308 -17.97 7.47 23.71
CA PRO A 308 -19.11 7.70 24.61
C PRO A 308 -20.46 7.23 24.06
N ASN A 309 -20.64 7.29 22.73
CA ASN A 309 -21.83 6.83 22.02
C ASN A 309 -21.78 5.33 21.67
N GLY A 310 -20.81 4.58 22.22
CA GLY A 310 -20.60 3.16 21.93
C GLY A 310 -19.87 2.89 20.62
N ARG A 311 -19.52 3.92 19.83
CA ARG A 311 -18.85 3.77 18.54
C ARG A 311 -17.35 3.61 18.69
N LYS A 312 -16.72 3.02 17.70
CA LYS A 312 -15.26 2.95 17.64
C LYS A 312 -14.70 4.33 17.31
N ILE A 313 -13.80 4.83 18.14
CA ILE A 313 -13.00 6.04 17.88
C ILE A 313 -11.51 5.68 17.92
N PRO A 314 -10.64 6.36 17.15
CA PRO A 314 -9.21 6.13 17.23
C PRO A 314 -8.67 6.30 18.65
N PHE A 315 -7.56 5.64 18.94
CA PHE A 315 -6.81 5.93 20.15
C PHE A 315 -6.17 7.32 20.05
N THR A 316 -5.92 7.95 21.20
CA THR A 316 -5.33 9.29 21.27
C THR A 316 -4.21 9.32 22.30
N ASP A 317 -3.12 10.03 22.03
CA ASP A 317 -1.98 10.19 22.97
C ASP A 317 -1.48 8.84 23.52
N VAL A 318 -1.25 7.89 22.60
CA VAL A 318 -0.69 6.59 22.96
C VAL A 318 0.78 6.78 23.32
N ARG A 319 1.22 6.28 24.47
CA ARG A 319 2.58 6.42 24.99
C ARG A 319 3.20 5.07 25.28
N LEU A 320 4.44 4.88 24.83
CA LEU A 320 5.20 3.64 25.01
C LEU A 320 6.55 3.94 25.63
N THR A 321 6.86 3.27 26.75
CA THR A 321 8.22 3.28 27.29
C THR A 321 9.16 2.48 26.41
N MET A 322 10.46 2.69 26.57
CA MET A 322 11.46 1.88 25.88
C MET A 322 11.33 0.39 26.22
N ASP A 323 11.05 0.05 27.50
CA ASP A 323 10.78 -1.32 27.95
C ASP A 323 9.62 -1.91 27.17
N GLN A 324 8.48 -1.19 27.10
CA GLN A 324 7.27 -1.68 26.44
C GLN A 324 7.50 -1.95 24.95
N VAL A 325 8.17 -1.03 24.24
CA VAL A 325 8.54 -1.25 22.83
C VAL A 325 9.50 -2.45 22.70
N THR A 326 10.45 -2.59 23.63
CA THR A 326 11.40 -3.71 23.64
C THR A 326 10.69 -5.06 23.82
N HIS A 327 9.80 -5.18 24.80
CA HIS A 327 9.01 -6.38 25.07
C HIS A 327 8.08 -6.72 23.89
N MET A 328 7.43 -5.69 23.32
CA MET A 328 6.56 -5.83 22.16
C MET A 328 7.28 -6.50 20.98
N PHE A 329 8.48 -6.05 20.62
CA PHE A 329 9.16 -6.56 19.42
C PHE A 329 10.15 -7.71 19.66
N ARG A 330 10.63 -7.94 20.90
CA ARG A 330 11.55 -9.06 21.17
C ARG A 330 10.85 -10.42 21.23
N GLY A 331 9.62 -10.41 21.76
CA GLY A 331 8.86 -11.59 22.16
C GLY A 331 7.39 -11.56 21.78
N GLY A 332 6.91 -10.44 21.23
CA GLY A 332 5.56 -10.34 20.72
C GLY A 332 4.48 -10.25 21.79
N PRO A 333 3.26 -10.67 21.43
CA PRO A 333 2.12 -10.70 22.33
C PRO A 333 2.36 -11.40 23.66
N ILE A 334 3.10 -12.50 23.65
CA ILE A 334 3.31 -13.31 24.86
C ILE A 334 4.09 -12.53 25.90
N ASP A 335 5.22 -11.95 25.48
CA ASP A 335 6.10 -11.22 26.38
C ASP A 335 5.50 -9.85 26.75
N PHE A 336 4.82 -9.19 25.81
CA PHE A 336 4.13 -7.93 26.05
C PHE A 336 2.94 -8.08 27.03
N ASN A 337 2.13 -9.13 26.91
CA ASN A 337 0.98 -9.34 27.77
C ASN A 337 1.37 -9.70 29.21
N ASP A 338 2.48 -10.45 29.37
CA ASP A 338 2.91 -10.97 30.67
C ASP A 338 3.68 -9.92 31.50
N TYR A 339 4.49 -9.07 30.86
CA TYR A 339 5.46 -8.24 31.60
C TYR A 339 4.96 -6.82 31.95
N GLU A 340 4.07 -6.21 31.16
CA GLU A 340 3.80 -4.76 31.30
C GLU A 340 2.32 -4.37 31.27
N ARG A 341 1.37 -5.31 31.35
CA ARG A 341 -0.05 -4.96 31.20
C ARG A 341 -0.50 -3.82 32.13
N ALA A 342 -0.08 -3.86 33.40
CA ALA A 342 -0.47 -2.84 34.37
C ALA A 342 0.15 -1.47 34.09
N SER A 343 1.47 -1.41 33.87
CA SER A 343 2.18 -0.15 33.55
C SER A 343 1.71 0.44 32.22
N PHE A 344 1.39 -0.43 31.26
CA PHE A 344 0.88 -0.05 29.96
C PHE A 344 -0.50 0.58 30.05
N LEU A 345 -1.39 -0.01 30.85
CA LEU A 345 -2.71 0.54 31.13
C LEU A 345 -2.65 1.81 31.99
N GLU A 346 -1.65 1.96 32.84
CA GLU A 346 -1.42 3.20 33.60
C GLU A 346 -1.07 4.37 32.66
N LEU A 347 -0.19 4.14 31.69
CA LEU A 347 0.15 5.14 30.67
C LEU A 347 -0.97 5.36 29.67
N ASN A 348 -1.78 4.33 29.40
CA ASN A 348 -2.79 4.34 28.35
C ASN A 348 -4.13 3.78 28.86
N PRO A 349 -4.81 4.49 29.77
CA PRO A 349 -6.04 3.99 30.41
C PRO A 349 -7.16 3.68 29.41
N GLN A 350 -7.13 4.34 28.25
CA GLN A 350 -8.06 4.12 27.14
C GLN A 350 -8.10 2.67 26.62
N PHE A 351 -7.06 1.88 26.86
CA PHE A 351 -6.99 0.49 26.43
C PHE A 351 -7.73 -0.49 27.34
N ASN A 352 -8.13 -0.07 28.54
CA ASN A 352 -8.87 -0.93 29.47
C ASN A 352 -10.22 -1.38 28.90
N GLU A 353 -10.82 -0.56 28.02
CA GLU A 353 -12.10 -0.81 27.36
C GLU A 353 -11.92 -1.43 25.97
N ALA A 354 -10.70 -1.45 25.43
CA ALA A 354 -10.45 -1.71 24.01
C ALA A 354 -10.03 -3.15 23.71
N SER A 355 -9.97 -4.05 24.69
CA SER A 355 -9.57 -5.46 24.48
C SER A 355 -8.24 -5.62 23.71
N ILE A 356 -7.32 -4.64 23.82
CA ILE A 356 -6.09 -4.57 23.01
C ILE A 356 -5.12 -5.76 23.17
N PHE A 357 -5.27 -6.49 24.26
CA PHE A 357 -4.44 -7.64 24.59
C PHE A 357 -5.06 -8.98 24.14
N LEU A 358 -6.28 -8.95 23.59
CA LEU A 358 -6.89 -10.15 23.03
C LEU A 358 -6.17 -10.55 21.74
N PRO A 359 -6.10 -11.85 21.42
CA PRO A 359 -5.49 -12.32 20.18
C PRO A 359 -6.17 -11.69 18.96
N ALA A 360 -5.34 -11.21 18.04
CA ALA A 360 -5.74 -10.60 16.78
C ALA A 360 -5.01 -11.31 15.62
N ALA A 361 -5.43 -11.11 14.36
CA ALA A 361 -4.75 -11.72 13.21
C ALA A 361 -3.32 -11.18 13.03
N ILE A 362 -3.14 -9.90 13.35
CA ILE A 362 -1.87 -9.26 13.64
C ILE A 362 -2.04 -8.63 15.01
N GLN A 363 -1.23 -9.05 15.98
CA GLN A 363 -1.21 -8.43 17.30
C GLN A 363 0.02 -7.53 17.44
N VAL A 364 1.18 -7.96 16.96
CA VAL A 364 2.38 -7.12 16.78
C VAL A 364 2.98 -7.46 15.43
N GLY A 365 2.83 -6.57 14.45
CA GLY A 365 3.26 -6.81 13.09
C GLY A 365 4.41 -5.93 12.62
N ALA A 366 5.16 -6.42 11.64
CA ALA A 366 6.17 -5.67 10.92
C ALA A 366 6.40 -6.26 9.52
N PHE A 367 7.09 -5.52 8.65
CA PHE A 367 7.48 -6.02 7.33
C PHE A 367 8.45 -7.20 7.45
N ALA A 368 8.14 -8.30 6.76
CA ALA A 368 9.04 -9.44 6.63
C ALA A 368 10.30 -9.10 5.81
N PRO A 369 10.18 -8.43 4.65
CA PRO A 369 11.32 -8.09 3.79
C PRO A 369 12.22 -7.00 4.38
N ALA A 370 13.29 -6.65 3.66
CA ALA A 370 14.23 -5.62 4.06
C ALA A 370 13.59 -4.23 4.05
N ASP A 371 13.51 -3.59 5.21
CA ASP A 371 12.96 -2.24 5.36
C ASP A 371 13.69 -1.43 6.44
N ALA A 372 13.97 -0.16 6.15
CA ALA A 372 14.65 0.76 7.05
C ALA A 372 14.02 0.84 8.45
N SER A 373 12.69 0.77 8.57
CA SER A 373 12.01 0.83 9.86
C SER A 373 12.38 -0.34 10.76
N SER A 374 12.51 -1.54 10.19
CA SER A 374 13.02 -2.71 10.93
C SER A 374 14.44 -2.45 11.43
N TRP A 375 15.34 -1.94 10.57
CA TRP A 375 16.73 -1.69 10.96
C TRP A 375 16.87 -0.60 12.02
N PHE A 376 16.18 0.52 11.87
CA PHE A 376 16.28 1.65 12.79
C PHE A 376 15.69 1.30 14.15
N LEU A 377 14.51 0.68 14.22
CA LEU A 377 13.95 0.25 15.51
C LEU A 377 14.87 -0.77 16.18
N THR A 378 15.27 -1.83 15.49
CA THR A 378 16.07 -2.88 16.13
C THR A 378 17.47 -2.39 16.54
N SER A 379 18.05 -1.43 15.82
CA SER A 379 19.29 -0.74 16.22
C SER A 379 19.10 0.13 17.45
N PHE A 380 17.96 0.82 17.53
CA PHE A 380 17.58 1.63 18.68
C PHE A 380 17.42 0.79 19.95
N LEU A 381 16.68 -0.32 19.86
CA LEU A 381 16.46 -1.23 20.98
C LEU A 381 17.75 -1.95 21.40
N LYS A 382 18.57 -2.39 20.44
CA LYS A 382 19.88 -2.99 20.73
C LYS A 382 20.80 -2.02 21.49
N SER A 383 20.79 -0.75 21.12
CA SER A 383 21.70 0.25 21.68
C SER A 383 21.26 0.70 23.07
N ASN A 384 19.96 0.96 23.23
CA ASN A 384 19.42 1.49 24.49
C ASN A 384 19.09 0.41 25.50
N ARG A 385 18.64 -0.78 25.06
CA ARG A 385 18.20 -1.89 25.90
C ARG A 385 18.87 -3.22 25.58
N PRO A 386 20.21 -3.28 25.55
CA PRO A 386 20.93 -4.53 25.29
C PRO A 386 20.67 -5.60 26.36
N ASP A 387 20.27 -5.18 27.57
CA ASP A 387 19.87 -6.05 28.67
C ASP A 387 18.57 -6.82 28.36
N LEU A 388 17.59 -6.14 27.76
CA LEU A 388 16.29 -6.70 27.40
C LEU A 388 16.19 -7.19 25.96
N TRP A 389 17.00 -6.69 25.01
CA TRP A 389 16.92 -7.01 23.58
C TRP A 389 17.49 -8.41 23.26
N LYS A 390 16.76 -9.42 23.74
CA LYS A 390 17.08 -10.84 23.66
C LYS A 390 15.81 -11.61 23.32
N VAL A 391 15.95 -12.79 22.74
CA VAL A 391 14.85 -13.72 22.60
C VAL A 391 14.34 -14.08 24.00
N PRO A 392 13.04 -14.01 24.30
CA PRO A 392 12.53 -14.38 25.62
C PRO A 392 12.98 -15.78 26.04
N ASP A 393 13.33 -15.94 27.31
CA ASP A 393 13.78 -17.23 27.86
C ASP A 393 12.60 -18.14 28.20
N THR A 394 11.78 -18.43 27.20
CA THR A 394 10.61 -19.30 27.32
C THR A 394 10.75 -20.52 26.41
N GLY A 395 10.08 -21.61 26.75
CA GLY A 395 10.13 -22.86 25.97
C GLY A 395 9.64 -22.71 24.52
N GLN A 396 8.87 -21.66 24.21
CA GLN A 396 8.32 -21.41 22.88
C GLN A 396 9.39 -21.07 21.82
N PHE A 397 10.49 -20.43 22.22
CA PHE A 397 11.56 -20.02 21.32
C PHE A 397 12.64 -21.10 21.15
N GLY A 398 12.43 -22.29 21.72
CA GLY A 398 13.29 -23.46 21.50
C GLY A 398 14.76 -23.19 21.82
N ALA A 399 15.65 -23.45 20.85
CA ALA A 399 17.09 -23.28 21.00
C ALA A 399 17.55 -21.82 20.98
N GLU A 400 16.70 -20.89 20.52
CA GLU A 400 17.04 -19.47 20.43
C GLU A 400 16.76 -18.69 21.71
N ARG A 401 16.04 -19.28 22.66
CA ARG A 401 15.67 -18.64 23.93
C ARG A 401 16.90 -18.06 24.65
N GLY A 402 16.77 -16.82 25.13
CA GLY A 402 17.85 -16.09 25.82
C GLY A 402 18.98 -15.55 24.92
N LEU A 403 19.00 -15.87 23.62
CA LEU A 403 20.02 -15.33 22.71
C LEU A 403 19.85 -13.81 22.52
N THR A 404 20.96 -13.09 22.47
CA THR A 404 20.96 -11.65 22.15
C THR A 404 20.50 -11.42 20.72
N ARG A 405 19.61 -10.45 20.53
CA ARG A 405 19.18 -10.01 19.20
C ARG A 405 20.12 -8.95 18.65
N GLY A 406 20.38 -9.02 17.35
CA GLY A 406 21.08 -7.98 16.61
C GLY A 406 20.13 -6.85 16.16
N SER A 407 20.70 -5.92 15.42
CA SER A 407 19.92 -5.07 14.51
C SER A 407 19.56 -5.91 13.29
N SER A 408 18.35 -5.80 12.77
CA SER A 408 17.88 -6.57 11.62
C SER A 408 17.14 -5.67 10.64
N ILE A 409 17.53 -5.73 9.36
CA ILE A 409 16.85 -5.00 8.29
C ILE A 409 15.59 -5.75 7.80
N ALA A 410 15.57 -7.07 7.94
CA ALA A 410 14.47 -7.91 7.50
C ALA A 410 14.11 -8.88 8.63
N PHE A 411 12.86 -8.86 9.10
CA PHE A 411 12.43 -9.80 10.15
C PHE A 411 12.32 -11.23 9.64
N GLY A 412 11.96 -11.42 8.36
CA GLY A 412 11.72 -12.73 7.75
C GLY A 412 12.95 -13.62 7.65
N VAL A 413 14.15 -13.03 7.68
CA VAL A 413 15.44 -13.74 7.56
C VAL A 413 16.38 -13.43 8.72
N ALA A 414 15.87 -12.80 9.78
CA ALA A 414 16.66 -12.45 10.96
C ALA A 414 17.16 -13.68 11.72
N ALA A 415 18.33 -13.54 12.35
CA ALA A 415 18.88 -14.52 13.27
C ALA A 415 19.39 -13.82 14.55
N PRO A 416 18.88 -14.15 15.76
CA PRO A 416 17.80 -15.11 16.03
C PRO A 416 16.47 -14.75 15.35
N SER A 417 15.64 -15.77 15.10
CA SER A 417 14.38 -15.61 14.38
C SER A 417 13.36 -14.76 15.15
N PHE A 418 12.45 -14.10 14.40
CA PHE A 418 11.26 -13.44 14.95
C PHE A 418 9.99 -14.27 14.76
N ASN A 419 10.12 -15.52 14.29
CA ASN A 419 8.99 -16.44 14.18
C ASN A 419 8.30 -16.63 15.54
N GLY A 420 7.01 -16.32 15.58
CA GLY A 420 6.20 -16.38 16.80
C GLY A 420 6.41 -15.21 17.78
N ALA A 421 7.30 -14.26 17.46
CA ALA A 421 7.43 -12.98 18.17
C ALA A 421 6.75 -11.84 17.40
N VAL A 422 6.85 -11.80 16.07
CA VAL A 422 6.23 -10.74 15.26
C VAL A 422 5.42 -11.37 14.13
N ASP A 423 4.22 -10.85 13.91
CA ASP A 423 3.35 -11.21 12.80
C ASP A 423 3.88 -10.50 11.54
N MET A 424 4.69 -11.21 10.77
CA MET A 424 5.35 -10.64 9.61
C MET A 424 4.42 -10.60 8.39
N PHE A 425 4.45 -9.48 7.66
CA PHE A 425 3.68 -9.32 6.42
C PHE A 425 4.56 -8.83 5.26
N THR A 426 4.13 -9.15 4.04
CA THR A 426 4.79 -8.73 2.79
C THR A 426 3.96 -7.66 2.11
N GLY A 427 4.39 -6.41 2.30
CA GLY A 427 3.79 -5.24 1.70
C GLY A 427 2.54 -4.71 2.40
N ASP A 428 2.22 -3.47 2.09
CA ASP A 428 1.16 -2.65 2.69
C ASP A 428 -0.23 -3.25 2.45
N SER A 429 -0.44 -3.88 1.30
CA SER A 429 -1.75 -4.46 0.95
C SER A 429 -2.24 -5.53 1.93
N VAL A 430 -1.32 -6.29 2.53
CA VAL A 430 -1.64 -7.30 3.55
C VAL A 430 -2.01 -6.63 4.86
N LEU A 431 -1.26 -5.61 5.26
CA LEU A 431 -1.53 -4.82 6.45
C LEU A 431 -2.89 -4.12 6.36
N VAL A 432 -3.14 -3.45 5.24
CA VAL A 432 -4.42 -2.82 4.88
C VAL A 432 -5.58 -3.80 5.04
N LYS A 433 -5.50 -4.98 4.40
CA LYS A 433 -6.55 -6.01 4.48
C LYS A 433 -6.77 -6.48 5.91
N THR A 434 -5.70 -6.62 6.69
CA THR A 434 -5.79 -7.08 8.08
C THR A 434 -6.43 -6.06 9.00
N ILE A 435 -6.05 -4.78 8.88
CA ILE A 435 -6.66 -3.68 9.63
C ILE A 435 -8.17 -3.64 9.38
N ARG A 436 -8.58 -3.84 8.13
CA ARG A 436 -10.00 -3.84 7.74
C ARG A 436 -10.78 -5.04 8.20
N ALA A 437 -10.20 -6.24 8.08
CA ALA A 437 -10.86 -7.47 8.53
C ALA A 437 -11.22 -7.41 10.03
N GLN A 438 -10.47 -6.65 10.83
CA GLN A 438 -10.75 -6.46 12.26
C GLN A 438 -11.71 -5.30 12.55
N ASN A 439 -12.03 -4.46 11.57
CA ASN A 439 -12.86 -3.28 11.77
C ASN A 439 -14.35 -3.57 12.05
N THR A 440 -14.72 -4.85 12.18
CA THR A 440 -15.96 -5.30 12.86
C THR A 440 -16.07 -4.70 14.27
N ASP A 441 -17.24 -4.72 14.92
CA ASP A 441 -17.47 -4.22 16.30
C ASP A 441 -16.51 -4.79 17.38
N ALA A 442 -15.63 -5.73 17.01
CA ALA A 442 -14.51 -6.16 17.82
C ALA A 442 -13.56 -5.00 18.14
N TYR A 443 -13.54 -4.60 19.41
CA TYR A 443 -12.48 -3.78 19.99
C TYR A 443 -11.19 -4.62 20.12
N GLY A 444 -10.04 -4.04 19.80
CA GLY A 444 -8.72 -4.66 19.90
C GLY A 444 -7.62 -3.69 19.46
N GLY A 445 -6.37 -4.12 19.42
CA GLY A 445 -5.31 -3.30 18.81
C GLY A 445 -4.36 -4.15 17.98
N ILE A 446 -4.18 -3.71 16.74
CA ILE A 446 -3.14 -4.19 15.84
C ILE A 446 -1.96 -3.26 16.05
N TRP A 447 -0.90 -3.74 16.70
CA TRP A 447 0.36 -3.00 16.76
C TRP A 447 1.15 -3.25 15.50
N VAL A 448 1.76 -2.20 14.97
CA VAL A 448 2.51 -2.28 13.71
C VAL A 448 3.77 -1.43 13.83
N LEU A 449 4.90 -2.00 13.44
CA LEU A 449 6.09 -1.25 13.08
C LEU A 449 6.01 -0.87 11.60
N THR A 450 6.04 0.42 11.31
CA THR A 450 5.98 0.95 9.95
C THR A 450 6.62 2.34 9.92
N ASP A 451 6.67 2.99 8.76
CA ASP A 451 7.00 4.42 8.67
C ASP A 451 5.76 5.32 8.88
N LEU A 452 6.00 6.61 9.12
CA LEU A 452 4.97 7.59 9.44
C LEU A 452 3.98 7.84 8.30
N VAL A 453 4.44 7.83 7.04
CA VAL A 453 3.57 8.04 5.86
C VAL A 453 2.56 6.91 5.80
N THR A 454 3.03 5.67 5.89
CA THR A 454 2.16 4.49 5.90
C THR A 454 1.19 4.51 7.09
N ALA A 455 1.66 4.83 8.30
CA ALA A 455 0.79 4.91 9.47
C ALA A 455 -0.35 5.94 9.30
N ARG A 456 -0.03 7.13 8.77
CA ARG A 456 -1.02 8.18 8.52
C ARG A 456 -2.00 7.79 7.43
N ARG A 457 -1.51 7.25 6.31
CA ARG A 457 -2.35 6.75 5.20
C ARG A 457 -3.35 5.70 5.66
N LEU A 458 -2.94 4.82 6.58
CA LEU A 458 -3.79 3.75 7.12
C LEU A 458 -4.69 4.20 8.28
N GLY A 459 -4.60 5.47 8.71
CA GLY A 459 -5.36 5.99 9.84
C GLY A 459 -4.98 5.33 11.17
N LEU A 460 -3.75 4.86 11.31
CA LEU A 460 -3.25 4.27 12.55
C LEU A 460 -2.92 5.37 13.57
N THR A 461 -3.21 5.12 14.84
CA THR A 461 -2.76 6.02 15.92
C THR A 461 -1.27 5.78 16.16
N VAL A 462 -0.45 6.78 15.85
CA VAL A 462 1.00 6.74 16.12
C VAL A 462 1.26 6.94 17.62
N ALA A 463 2.09 6.08 18.19
CA ALA A 463 2.51 6.20 19.58
C ALA A 463 3.69 7.17 19.75
N SER A 464 3.64 7.94 20.83
CA SER A 464 4.79 8.65 21.37
C SER A 464 5.72 7.62 22.04
N ILE A 465 7.01 7.67 21.70
CA ILE A 465 8.02 6.76 22.25
C ILE A 465 8.92 7.54 23.20
N GLU A 466 9.22 6.93 24.34
CA GLU A 466 10.20 7.45 25.29
C GLU A 466 11.59 7.59 24.63
N ASN A 467 12.17 8.78 24.68
CA ASN A 467 13.51 9.06 24.17
C ASN A 467 14.60 8.80 25.23
N GLY A 468 15.87 9.06 24.90
CA GLY A 468 17.00 8.89 25.84
C GLY A 468 16.94 9.77 27.09
N ASN A 469 16.09 10.80 27.12
CA ASN A 469 15.86 11.67 28.28
C ASN A 469 14.69 11.22 29.16
N GLY A 470 13.98 10.13 28.79
CA GLY A 470 12.79 9.65 29.47
C GLY A 470 11.50 10.41 29.09
N GLU A 471 11.53 11.21 28.02
CA GLU A 471 10.37 11.97 27.56
C GLU A 471 9.64 11.25 26.44
N PHE A 472 8.31 11.23 26.49
CA PHE A 472 7.47 10.67 25.42
C PHE A 472 7.37 11.67 24.28
N VAL A 473 7.98 11.34 23.14
CA VAL A 473 8.01 12.22 21.97
C VAL A 473 7.20 11.60 20.85
N ALA A 474 6.25 12.36 20.30
CA ALA A 474 5.54 12.01 19.05
C ALA A 474 6.33 12.51 17.83
N PRO A 475 6.18 11.91 16.64
CA PRO A 475 6.82 12.40 15.42
C PRO A 475 6.03 13.58 14.82
N THR A 476 6.28 14.78 15.36
CA THR A 476 5.74 16.06 14.87
C THR A 476 6.76 16.76 13.97
N VAL A 477 6.35 17.86 13.33
CA VAL A 477 7.26 18.67 12.51
C VAL A 477 8.45 19.13 13.34
N GLU A 478 8.19 19.62 14.56
CA GLU A 478 9.19 20.17 15.46
C GLU A 478 10.16 19.08 15.97
N SER A 479 9.64 17.94 16.43
CA SER A 479 10.47 16.87 17.00
C SER A 479 11.29 16.12 15.95
N MET A 480 10.77 15.94 14.73
CA MET A 480 11.52 15.34 13.63
C MET A 480 12.58 16.30 13.09
N THR A 481 12.29 17.60 13.00
CA THR A 481 13.29 18.61 12.63
C THR A 481 14.41 18.69 13.67
N ALA A 482 14.07 18.63 14.96
CA ALA A 482 15.03 18.62 16.07
C ALA A 482 15.93 17.37 16.08
N ALA A 483 15.51 16.27 15.45
CA ALA A 483 16.31 15.05 15.35
C ALA A 483 17.44 15.12 14.33
N VAL A 484 17.31 15.94 13.27
CA VAL A 484 18.33 16.05 12.21
C VAL A 484 19.73 16.39 12.74
N PRO A 485 19.92 17.43 13.58
CA PRO A 485 21.26 17.77 14.09
C PRO A 485 21.84 16.72 15.05
N THR A 486 21.03 15.78 15.54
CA THR A 486 21.49 14.70 16.43
C THR A 486 21.85 13.42 15.70
N MET A 487 21.65 13.37 14.37
CA MET A 487 21.95 12.19 13.56
C MET A 487 23.45 12.00 13.36
N LYS A 488 23.87 10.75 13.18
CA LYS A 488 25.25 10.39 12.91
C LYS A 488 25.55 10.44 11.40
N PRO A 489 26.55 11.20 10.94
CA PRO A 489 26.98 11.15 9.55
C PRO A 489 27.73 9.84 9.26
N THR A 490 27.56 9.36 8.05
CA THR A 490 28.27 8.21 7.47
C THR A 490 29.33 8.69 6.48
N ASP A 491 30.24 7.82 6.08
CA ASP A 491 31.35 8.15 5.16
C ASP A 491 30.87 8.62 3.78
N ASP A 492 29.66 8.21 3.37
CA ASP A 492 29.05 8.61 2.09
C ASP A 492 28.19 9.89 2.18
N GLY A 493 28.18 10.54 3.35
CA GLY A 493 27.48 11.81 3.60
C GLY A 493 26.03 11.66 4.03
N ARG A 494 25.50 10.43 4.15
CA ARG A 494 24.16 10.21 4.73
C ARG A 494 24.17 10.40 6.24
N LEU A 495 23.05 10.86 6.76
CA LEU A 495 22.71 10.89 8.18
C LEU A 495 21.86 9.67 8.54
N LEU A 496 22.25 8.97 9.61
CA LEU A 496 21.49 7.89 10.23
C LEU A 496 21.03 8.31 11.64
N PRO A 497 19.87 7.83 12.11
CA PRO A 497 19.45 8.07 13.48
C PRO A 497 20.54 7.60 14.46
N ASP A 498 20.92 8.47 15.41
CA ASP A 498 21.78 8.08 16.51
C ASP A 498 20.91 7.62 17.68
N PRO A 499 20.88 6.31 17.99
CA PRO A 499 20.01 5.82 19.04
C PRO A 499 20.42 6.27 20.44
N THR A 500 21.64 6.79 20.60
CA THR A 500 22.19 7.23 21.90
C THR A 500 22.24 8.75 22.05
N ALA A 501 21.76 9.49 21.05
CA ALA A 501 21.75 10.94 21.10
C ALA A 501 20.90 11.45 22.27
N THR A 502 21.45 12.42 23.00
CA THR A 502 20.74 13.20 24.00
C THR A 502 20.83 14.68 23.66
N VAL A 503 19.76 15.41 23.96
CA VAL A 503 19.70 16.86 23.83
C VAL A 503 19.48 17.50 25.20
N ASP A 504 19.66 18.81 25.29
CA ASP A 504 19.26 19.58 26.46
C ASP A 504 17.77 19.34 26.76
N LYS A 505 17.42 19.19 28.04
CA LYS A 505 16.04 18.95 28.48
C LYS A 505 15.14 20.16 28.21
N ASP A 506 15.72 21.36 28.18
CA ASP A 506 14.97 22.58 27.88
C ASP A 506 14.78 22.81 26.37
N ALA A 507 15.40 22.00 25.51
CA ALA A 507 15.25 22.07 24.06
C ALA A 507 14.02 21.26 23.58
N VAL A 508 13.62 21.49 22.32
CA VAL A 508 12.65 20.60 21.65
C VAL A 508 13.24 19.20 21.59
N GLN A 509 12.57 18.24 22.22
CA GLN A 509 13.04 16.87 22.24
C GLN A 509 12.91 16.22 20.85
N PRO A 510 13.97 15.58 20.34
CA PRO A 510 13.93 14.92 19.04
C PRO A 510 13.10 13.64 19.12
N TYR A 511 12.35 13.35 18.05
CA TYR A 511 11.74 12.03 17.91
C TYR A 511 12.84 11.00 17.58
N PRO A 512 13.04 9.95 18.40
CA PRO A 512 14.27 9.14 18.40
C PRO A 512 14.47 8.28 17.14
N LEU A 513 13.41 8.08 16.35
CA LEU A 513 13.40 7.20 15.18
C LEU A 513 13.14 7.98 13.87
N THR A 514 13.42 9.28 13.87
CA THR A 514 13.41 10.12 12.65
C THR A 514 14.58 9.73 11.76
N PHE A 515 14.36 9.60 10.46
CA PHE A 515 15.39 9.32 9.46
C PHE A 515 15.20 10.16 8.20
N VAL A 516 16.19 10.09 7.30
CA VAL A 516 16.16 10.76 5.99
C VAL A 516 16.02 9.68 4.91
N ASP A 517 15.07 9.84 4.00
CA ASP A 517 15.02 9.04 2.78
C ASP A 517 15.96 9.67 1.74
N TYR A 518 16.75 8.84 1.05
CA TYR A 518 17.70 9.28 0.02
C TYR A 518 17.34 8.71 -1.34
N ALA A 519 17.51 9.52 -2.38
CA ALA A 519 17.72 9.07 -3.74
C ALA A 519 19.21 8.74 -3.93
N ILE A 520 19.52 7.46 -4.07
CA ILE A 520 20.86 6.93 -4.33
C ILE A 520 21.11 6.94 -5.85
N ALA A 521 21.92 7.89 -6.29
CA ALA A 521 22.24 8.13 -7.70
C ALA A 521 23.71 7.81 -8.02
N PRO A 522 24.06 7.39 -9.25
CA PRO A 522 25.41 7.00 -9.57
C PRO A 522 26.31 8.22 -9.75
N ARG A 523 27.54 8.15 -9.21
CA ARG A 523 28.57 9.15 -9.52
C ARG A 523 29.10 9.00 -10.94
N SER A 524 29.02 7.80 -11.50
CA SER A 524 29.38 7.52 -12.89
C SER A 524 28.30 8.00 -13.86
N LYS A 525 28.68 8.45 -15.05
CA LYS A 525 27.70 8.76 -16.11
C LYS A 525 26.85 7.54 -16.46
N LEU A 526 25.58 7.75 -16.74
CA LEU A 526 24.68 6.70 -17.22
C LEU A 526 25.13 6.18 -18.59
N VAL A 527 25.20 4.86 -18.70
CA VAL A 527 25.50 4.12 -19.94
C VAL A 527 24.47 3.02 -20.16
N ASP A 528 24.34 2.54 -21.39
CA ASP A 528 23.55 1.36 -21.70
C ASP A 528 24.39 0.06 -21.58
N ALA A 529 23.78 -1.08 -21.91
CA ALA A 529 24.44 -2.38 -21.87
C ALA A 529 25.64 -2.52 -22.83
N THR A 530 25.75 -1.63 -23.83
CA THR A 530 26.89 -1.56 -24.77
C THR A 530 27.94 -0.54 -24.33
N CYS A 531 27.79 0.04 -23.14
CA CYS A 531 28.64 1.11 -22.63
C CYS A 531 28.57 2.41 -23.43
N THR A 532 27.47 2.61 -24.16
CA THR A 532 27.19 3.88 -24.83
C THR A 532 26.55 4.83 -23.84
N GLY A 533 27.05 6.07 -23.76
CA GLY A 533 26.51 7.09 -22.87
C GLY A 533 25.03 7.38 -23.14
N ARG A 534 24.26 7.60 -22.07
CA ARG A 534 22.84 7.96 -22.10
C ARG A 534 22.64 9.44 -21.70
N PRO A 535 23.06 10.43 -22.53
CA PRO A 535 23.06 11.84 -22.13
C PRO A 535 21.66 12.38 -21.82
N THR A 536 20.62 11.92 -22.52
CA THR A 536 19.24 12.33 -22.23
C THR A 536 18.77 11.85 -20.86
N SER A 537 19.00 10.58 -20.52
CA SER A 537 18.72 10.06 -19.18
C SER A 537 19.56 10.76 -18.11
N GLN A 538 20.83 11.06 -18.41
CA GLN A 538 21.70 11.78 -17.47
C GLN A 538 21.19 13.19 -17.16
N ALA A 539 20.72 13.92 -18.17
CA ALA A 539 20.11 15.23 -18.00
C ALA A 539 18.81 15.13 -17.20
N LEU A 540 17.94 14.15 -17.55
CA LEU A 540 16.70 13.90 -16.84
C LEU A 540 16.92 13.58 -15.36
N LEU A 541 17.92 12.75 -15.03
CA LEU A 541 18.31 12.45 -13.64
C LEU A 541 18.71 13.72 -12.88
N SER A 542 19.53 14.57 -13.48
CA SER A 542 19.93 15.84 -12.86
C SER A 542 18.72 16.75 -12.63
N THR A 543 17.82 16.87 -13.61
CA THR A 543 16.62 17.72 -13.49
C THR A 543 15.65 17.16 -12.46
N TRP A 544 15.43 15.84 -12.45
CA TRP A 544 14.57 15.14 -11.49
C TRP A 544 15.06 15.34 -10.05
N LEU A 545 16.33 15.06 -9.78
CA LEU A 545 16.90 15.22 -8.44
C LEU A 545 16.88 16.68 -7.99
N THR A 546 17.16 17.63 -8.90
CA THR A 546 17.09 19.06 -8.58
C THR A 546 15.67 19.45 -8.18
N TYR A 547 14.68 19.07 -9.00
CA TYR A 547 13.27 19.33 -8.71
C TYR A 547 12.85 18.72 -7.37
N ALA A 548 13.19 17.44 -7.12
CA ALA A 548 12.81 16.74 -5.91
C ALA A 548 13.27 17.46 -4.64
N VAL A 549 14.42 18.15 -4.66
CA VAL A 549 15.00 18.83 -3.49
C VAL A 549 14.77 20.35 -3.48
N THR A 550 14.17 20.91 -4.53
CA THR A 550 13.75 22.32 -4.59
C THR A 550 12.24 22.43 -4.56
N ASP A 551 11.59 22.48 -5.72
CA ASP A 551 10.18 22.81 -5.87
C ASP A 551 9.29 21.65 -5.43
N GLY A 552 9.75 20.41 -5.60
CA GLY A 552 9.05 19.21 -5.15
C GLY A 552 8.85 19.13 -3.63
N GLN A 553 9.62 19.89 -2.85
CA GLN A 553 9.53 19.91 -1.38
C GLN A 553 8.19 20.48 -0.87
N THR A 554 7.37 21.12 -1.71
CA THR A 554 6.01 21.56 -1.36
C THR A 554 4.93 20.54 -1.68
N HIS A 555 5.30 19.38 -2.25
CA HIS A 555 4.38 18.33 -2.73
C HIS A 555 4.68 16.97 -2.10
N LEU A 556 5.17 16.96 -0.86
CA LEU A 556 5.44 15.73 -0.11
C LEU A 556 4.12 15.18 0.47
N PRO A 557 3.94 13.84 0.50
CA PRO A 557 2.76 13.24 1.10
C PRO A 557 2.74 13.46 2.61
N ASP A 558 1.54 13.36 3.20
CA ASP A 558 1.38 13.48 4.65
C ASP A 558 2.23 12.43 5.40
N GLY A 559 3.01 12.89 6.38
CA GLY A 559 3.99 12.08 7.11
C GLY A 559 5.43 12.31 6.68
N ASN A 560 5.67 12.74 5.43
CA ASN A 560 6.98 13.25 5.04
C ASN A 560 7.12 14.73 5.41
N LEU A 561 8.32 15.12 5.85
CA LEU A 561 8.65 16.54 6.05
C LEU A 561 9.66 17.02 5.01
N PRO A 562 9.60 18.32 4.64
CA PRO A 562 10.60 18.91 3.77
C PRO A 562 11.99 18.85 4.41
N LEU A 563 13.00 18.85 3.54
CA LEU A 563 14.39 18.97 3.94
C LEU A 563 14.63 20.28 4.69
N THR A 564 15.40 20.19 5.78
CA THR A 564 15.98 21.37 6.44
C THR A 564 16.95 22.08 5.50
N ASP A 565 17.29 23.34 5.77
CA ASP A 565 18.22 24.11 4.93
C ASP A 565 19.60 23.44 4.80
N ASP A 566 20.08 22.80 5.87
CA ASP A 566 21.33 22.03 5.87
C ASP A 566 21.24 20.78 4.99
N LEU A 567 20.11 20.06 5.05
CA LEU A 567 19.87 18.89 4.20
C LEU A 567 19.68 19.29 2.74
N ARG A 568 19.06 20.44 2.45
CA ARG A 568 18.92 20.99 1.09
C ARG A 568 20.29 21.38 0.51
N THR A 569 21.16 21.96 1.33
CA THR A 569 22.55 22.27 0.95
C THR A 569 23.34 21.00 0.68
N THR A 570 23.18 19.98 1.54
CA THR A 570 23.77 18.64 1.36
C THR A 570 23.29 17.99 0.07
N ALA A 571 21.98 18.04 -0.20
CA ALA A 571 21.38 17.51 -1.42
C ALA A 571 21.91 18.19 -2.68
N THR A 572 21.98 19.52 -2.68
CA THR A 572 22.54 20.29 -3.81
C THR A 572 24.00 19.90 -4.08
N SER A 573 24.79 19.72 -3.02
CA SER A 573 26.19 19.28 -3.11
C SER A 573 26.31 17.84 -3.61
N ALA A 574 25.42 16.94 -3.17
CA ALA A 574 25.37 15.56 -3.64
C ALA A 574 24.99 15.46 -5.13
N ILE A 575 24.03 16.26 -5.59
CA ILE A 575 23.61 16.32 -7.00
C ILE A 575 24.78 16.70 -7.91
N ALA A 576 25.64 17.63 -7.50
CA ALA A 576 26.82 18.02 -8.27
C ALA A 576 27.81 16.85 -8.51
N ASN A 577 27.76 15.80 -7.69
CA ASN A 577 28.59 14.60 -7.85
C ASN A 577 27.96 13.54 -8.78
N VAL A 578 26.68 13.65 -9.12
CA VAL A 578 25.97 12.69 -9.97
C VAL A 578 26.46 12.78 -11.41
N GLY A 579 26.87 11.65 -12.00
CA GLY A 579 27.43 11.61 -13.36
C GLY A 579 28.77 12.36 -13.54
N SER A 580 29.45 12.74 -12.45
CA SER A 580 30.73 13.46 -12.48
C SER A 580 31.93 12.58 -12.85
N VAL A 581 31.80 11.26 -12.70
CA VAL A 581 32.86 10.27 -12.93
C VAL A 581 32.64 9.56 -14.26
N THR A 582 33.75 9.22 -14.95
CA THR A 582 33.70 8.37 -16.14
C THR A 582 33.27 6.97 -15.74
N PRO A 583 32.28 6.37 -16.41
CA PRO A 583 31.81 5.03 -16.08
C PRO A 583 32.93 4.02 -16.27
N ASP A 584 33.07 3.12 -15.29
CA ASP A 584 33.94 1.95 -15.40
C ASP A 584 33.22 0.90 -16.25
N CYS A 585 33.30 1.11 -17.55
CA CYS A 585 32.85 0.17 -18.53
C CYS A 585 33.84 -0.97 -18.59
N TYR A 586 33.50 -2.09 -17.95
CA TYR A 586 34.28 -3.32 -18.03
C TYR A 586 34.56 -3.62 -19.50
N LYS A 587 35.80 -3.40 -19.92
CA LYS A 587 36.29 -4.00 -21.16
C LYS A 587 36.46 -5.46 -20.83
N GLU A 588 35.66 -6.31 -21.48
CA GLU A 588 35.93 -7.74 -21.53
C GLU A 588 37.44 -7.88 -21.77
N PRO A 589 38.18 -8.59 -20.89
CA PRO A 589 39.62 -8.70 -21.04
C PRO A 589 39.82 -9.24 -22.44
N THR A 590 40.45 -8.44 -23.30
CA THR A 590 40.87 -8.91 -24.62
C THR A 590 41.68 -10.16 -24.34
N ASP A 591 41.10 -11.32 -24.63
CA ASP A 591 41.74 -12.61 -24.50
C ASP A 591 43.11 -12.44 -25.16
N THR A 592 44.14 -12.38 -24.32
CA THR A 592 45.49 -12.45 -24.84
C THR A 592 45.55 -13.86 -25.42
N PRO A 593 45.79 -14.05 -26.73
CA PRO A 593 45.71 -15.37 -27.34
C PRO A 593 46.58 -16.32 -26.52
N VAL A 594 45.95 -17.29 -25.85
CA VAL A 594 46.69 -18.31 -25.12
C VAL A 594 47.58 -18.99 -26.17
N PRO A 595 48.92 -18.98 -26.01
CA PRO A 595 49.80 -19.70 -26.92
C PRO A 595 49.35 -21.16 -26.97
N PRO A 596 49.32 -21.82 -28.15
CA PRO A 596 48.85 -23.20 -28.25
C PRO A 596 49.68 -24.09 -27.34
N GLY A 597 49.11 -24.46 -26.20
CA GLY A 597 49.68 -25.42 -25.27
C GLY A 597 49.61 -26.83 -25.88
N PRO A 598 50.60 -27.70 -25.60
CA PRO A 598 50.69 -29.02 -26.21
C PRO A 598 49.47 -29.88 -25.84
N THR A 599 48.84 -30.41 -26.88
CA THR A 599 47.73 -31.37 -26.81
C THR A 599 48.12 -32.62 -26.03
N THR A 600 47.54 -32.81 -24.85
CA THR A 600 47.47 -34.11 -24.18
C THR A 600 46.01 -34.54 -24.10
N GLY A 601 45.70 -35.63 -24.80
CA GLY A 601 44.38 -36.24 -24.82
C GLY A 601 44.01 -36.83 -23.46
N GLY A 602 42.84 -36.45 -22.97
CA GLY A 602 42.20 -37.03 -21.79
C GLY A 602 40.69 -37.00 -21.97
N ALA A 603 40.09 -38.17 -22.10
CA ALA A 603 38.68 -38.39 -22.36
C ALA A 603 37.82 -38.22 -21.10
N GLY A 604 36.62 -37.66 -21.28
CA GLY A 604 35.42 -38.01 -20.51
C GLY A 604 35.10 -37.13 -19.29
N GLY A 605 34.07 -36.28 -19.44
CA GLY A 605 33.42 -35.60 -18.31
C GLY A 605 32.40 -34.56 -18.78
N GLY A 606 31.17 -34.99 -19.05
CA GLY A 606 30.10 -34.15 -19.58
C GLY A 606 29.66 -33.06 -18.60
N SER A 607 29.79 -31.81 -19.00
CA SER A 607 29.22 -30.66 -18.29
C SER A 607 27.88 -30.28 -18.95
N ARG A 608 26.80 -30.35 -18.17
CA ARG A 608 25.45 -29.93 -18.58
C ARG A 608 25.39 -28.40 -18.60
N SER A 609 25.15 -27.84 -19.78
CA SER A 609 24.78 -26.43 -19.96
C SER A 609 23.35 -26.20 -19.45
N LEU A 610 23.16 -25.29 -18.51
CA LEU A 610 21.84 -24.77 -18.15
C LEU A 610 21.45 -23.61 -19.09
N PRO A 611 20.15 -23.41 -19.41
CA PRO A 611 19.72 -22.34 -20.29
C PRO A 611 19.77 -20.99 -19.59
N ARG A 612 20.40 -20.02 -20.25
CA ARG A 612 20.41 -18.60 -19.90
C ARG A 612 19.03 -18.00 -20.18
N VAL A 613 18.29 -17.62 -19.13
CA VAL A 613 17.01 -16.91 -19.26
C VAL A 613 17.30 -15.46 -19.62
N GLY A 614 16.90 -15.04 -20.82
CA GLY A 614 17.01 -13.65 -21.28
C GLY A 614 15.81 -12.83 -20.81
N ALA A 615 16.06 -11.72 -20.14
CA ALA A 615 15.07 -10.71 -19.83
C ALA A 615 14.56 -10.05 -21.12
N GLY A 616 13.30 -10.29 -21.48
CA GLY A 616 12.62 -9.63 -22.60
C GLY A 616 11.89 -8.37 -22.12
N ALA A 617 12.17 -7.24 -22.78
CA ALA A 617 11.39 -6.01 -22.66
C ALA A 617 9.96 -6.20 -23.21
N PRO A 618 8.93 -5.53 -22.66
CA PRO A 618 7.61 -5.56 -23.26
C PRO A 618 7.53 -4.54 -24.41
N ALA A 619 7.09 -5.00 -25.58
CA ALA A 619 6.64 -4.16 -26.68
C ALA A 619 5.11 -4.13 -26.69
N ASP A 620 4.56 -2.93 -26.85
CA ASP A 620 3.15 -2.68 -27.10
C ASP A 620 2.67 -3.38 -28.39
N THR A 621 1.43 -3.89 -28.39
CA THR A 621 0.29 -3.54 -29.29
C THR A 621 -0.64 -4.75 -29.61
N ALA A 622 -1.95 -4.53 -29.37
CA ALA A 622 -3.16 -5.06 -30.04
C ALA A 622 -3.52 -6.57 -30.14
N ALA A 623 -4.74 -6.83 -29.61
CA ALA A 623 -5.78 -7.78 -30.00
C ALA A 623 -5.48 -8.91 -31.00
N GLY A 624 -5.65 -10.16 -30.54
CA GLY A 624 -5.81 -11.34 -31.38
C GLY A 624 -6.03 -12.61 -30.56
N THR A 625 -7.23 -13.18 -30.65
CA THR A 625 -7.66 -14.43 -30.01
C THR A 625 -6.90 -15.63 -30.58
N THR A 626 -6.31 -16.50 -29.75
CA THR A 626 -6.26 -17.97 -29.93
C THR A 626 -5.65 -18.68 -28.72
N ALA A 627 -6.15 -19.89 -28.46
CA ALA A 627 -5.90 -20.73 -27.31
C ALA A 627 -4.46 -21.24 -27.17
N THR A 628 -3.98 -21.36 -25.94
CA THR A 628 -2.73 -22.04 -25.58
C THR A 628 -2.98 -23.20 -24.63
N ALA A 629 -2.39 -24.35 -24.99
CA ALA A 629 -2.29 -25.54 -24.16
C ALA A 629 -1.32 -25.29 -22.99
N ALA A 630 -1.72 -25.73 -21.79
CA ALA A 630 -0.92 -25.63 -20.58
C ALA A 630 0.26 -26.62 -20.61
N VAL A 631 1.47 -26.09 -20.41
CA VAL A 631 2.63 -26.86 -19.98
C VAL A 631 2.74 -26.64 -18.47
N GLU A 632 2.64 -27.73 -17.72
CA GLU A 632 2.71 -27.76 -16.26
C GLU A 632 4.17 -27.76 -15.82
N GLU A 633 4.60 -26.68 -15.15
CA GLU A 633 5.90 -26.54 -14.49
C GLU A 633 5.69 -26.69 -12.98
N PRO A 634 6.52 -27.47 -12.25
CA PRO A 634 6.26 -27.79 -10.85
C PRO A 634 6.55 -26.58 -9.95
N ALA A 635 5.52 -26.12 -9.23
CA ALA A 635 5.64 -25.10 -8.19
C ALA A 635 6.47 -25.64 -7.01
N PRO A 636 7.36 -24.82 -6.41
CA PRO A 636 8.01 -25.17 -5.14
C PRO A 636 6.98 -25.24 -4.02
N GLU A 637 7.03 -26.30 -3.20
CA GLU A 637 6.21 -26.47 -2.00
C GLU A 637 6.46 -25.33 -1.01
N VAL A 638 5.49 -24.41 -0.92
CA VAL A 638 5.36 -23.46 0.19
C VAL A 638 4.67 -24.22 1.32
N PRO A 639 5.19 -24.21 2.57
CA PRO A 639 4.52 -24.90 3.67
C PRO A 639 3.13 -24.32 3.89
N GLU A 640 2.12 -25.20 3.97
CA GLU A 640 0.74 -24.85 4.29
C GLU A 640 0.68 -24.00 5.56
N PHE A 641 0.08 -22.82 5.42
CA PHE A 641 -0.28 -21.97 6.56
C PHE A 641 -1.44 -22.62 7.31
N THR A 642 -1.14 -23.54 8.22
CA THR A 642 -2.15 -24.12 9.12
C THR A 642 -2.57 -23.08 10.14
N LEU A 643 -3.74 -22.46 9.91
CA LEU A 643 -4.52 -21.78 10.95
C LEU A 643 -4.78 -22.77 12.09
N ARG A 644 -3.98 -22.71 13.17
CA ARG A 644 -4.31 -23.38 14.43
C ARG A 644 -5.55 -22.72 15.02
N ARG A 645 -6.72 -23.30 14.76
CA ARG A 645 -7.94 -23.02 15.53
C ARG A 645 -7.72 -23.51 16.96
N SER A 646 -7.45 -22.57 17.86
CA SER A 646 -7.64 -22.78 19.30
C SER A 646 -9.15 -22.94 19.54
N ALA A 647 -9.56 -24.11 20.00
CA ALA A 647 -10.95 -24.40 20.31
C ALA A 647 -11.36 -23.67 21.60
N SER A 648 -12.06 -22.55 21.45
CA SER A 648 -12.90 -21.98 22.51
C SER A 648 -14.37 -22.13 22.10
N THR A 649 -15.07 -22.97 22.86
CA THR A 649 -16.51 -23.22 22.75
C THR A 649 -17.30 -21.98 23.14
N ILE A 650 -17.90 -21.28 22.16
CA ILE A 650 -19.10 -20.46 22.36
C ILE A 650 -20.08 -20.78 21.22
N ALA A 651 -21.26 -21.23 21.62
CA ALA A 651 -22.38 -21.58 20.75
C ALA A 651 -22.98 -20.33 20.11
N GLY A 652 -23.19 -20.36 18.79
CA GLY A 652 -23.85 -19.31 18.04
C GLY A 652 -23.60 -19.37 16.53
N MET A 653 -23.83 -20.54 15.90
CA MET A 653 -23.75 -20.70 14.44
C MET A 653 -25.14 -20.92 13.84
N GLY A 654 -25.45 -20.13 12.82
CA GLY A 654 -26.57 -20.36 11.90
C GLY A 654 -26.42 -19.49 10.66
N GLY A 655 -25.37 -19.70 9.85
CA GLY A 655 -25.23 -18.95 8.60
C GLY A 655 -24.12 -19.43 7.65
N LEU A 656 -22.97 -19.86 8.15
CA LEU A 656 -21.80 -20.08 7.28
C LEU A 656 -21.68 -21.49 6.66
N VAL A 657 -22.44 -22.48 7.14
CA VAL A 657 -22.36 -23.88 6.64
C VAL A 657 -23.07 -24.06 5.29
N ALA A 658 -24.03 -23.19 4.95
CA ALA A 658 -24.80 -23.30 3.71
C ALA A 658 -23.98 -22.90 2.46
N VAL A 659 -23.04 -21.96 2.59
CA VAL A 659 -22.30 -21.41 1.43
C VAL A 659 -21.19 -22.37 0.96
N PHE A 660 -20.46 -22.99 1.88
CA PHE A 660 -19.43 -23.98 1.52
C PHE A 660 -20.01 -25.30 0.99
N GLY A 661 -21.20 -25.70 1.49
CA GLY A 661 -21.91 -26.88 0.97
C GLY A 661 -22.43 -26.68 -0.46
N LEU A 662 -22.85 -25.45 -0.81
CA LEU A 662 -23.36 -25.15 -2.16
C LEU A 662 -22.23 -25.05 -3.20
N LEU A 663 -21.07 -24.53 -2.81
CA LEU A 663 -19.87 -24.45 -3.68
C LEU A 663 -19.25 -25.82 -3.99
N THR A 664 -19.29 -26.76 -3.03
CA THR A 664 -18.84 -28.15 -3.27
C THR A 664 -19.81 -28.93 -4.15
N LEU A 665 -21.12 -28.67 -4.05
CA LEU A 665 -22.13 -29.27 -4.92
C LEU A 665 -22.06 -28.76 -6.37
N MET A 666 -21.71 -27.50 -6.61
CA MET A 666 -21.52 -26.98 -7.97
C MET A 666 -20.24 -27.50 -8.64
N ALA A 667 -19.16 -27.74 -7.88
CA ALA A 667 -17.92 -28.32 -8.41
C ALA A 667 -18.06 -29.81 -8.80
N MET A 668 -19.02 -30.54 -8.20
CA MET A 668 -19.29 -31.93 -8.57
C MET A 668 -20.23 -32.08 -9.78
N ALA A 669 -20.97 -31.03 -10.15
CA ALA A 669 -21.87 -31.07 -11.31
C ALA A 669 -21.13 -30.91 -12.66
N THR A 670 -19.90 -30.39 -12.68
CA THR A 670 -19.13 -30.13 -13.90
C THR A 670 -18.21 -31.28 -14.32
N THR A 671 -18.02 -32.32 -13.50
CA THR A 671 -17.06 -33.41 -13.74
C THR A 671 -17.67 -34.75 -14.17
N GLY A 672 -19.00 -34.81 -14.39
CA GLY A 672 -19.63 -35.88 -15.19
C GLY A 672 -19.48 -37.32 -14.67
N LYS A 673 -19.30 -37.54 -13.36
CA LYS A 673 -19.28 -38.89 -12.76
C LYS A 673 -20.16 -38.96 -11.52
N LEU A 674 -21.38 -39.49 -11.68
CA LEU A 674 -22.24 -39.93 -10.58
C LEU A 674 -22.07 -41.44 -10.39
N PRO A 675 -21.64 -41.93 -9.21
CA PRO A 675 -21.88 -43.31 -8.83
C PRO A 675 -23.30 -43.46 -8.26
N SER A 676 -23.94 -44.56 -8.68
CA SER A 676 -25.29 -44.97 -8.29
C SER A 676 -25.46 -45.11 -6.77
N ILE A 677 -26.53 -44.50 -6.24
CA ILE A 677 -27.03 -44.68 -4.88
C ILE A 677 -27.64 -46.08 -4.76
N GLY A 678 -27.01 -46.95 -3.97
CA GLY A 678 -27.54 -48.28 -3.71
C GLY A 678 -26.69 -49.10 -2.73
N ALA A 679 -26.71 -48.76 -1.44
CA ALA A 679 -26.52 -49.73 -0.34
C ALA A 679 -26.87 -49.11 1.03
N LEU A 680 -28.04 -49.49 1.54
CA LEU A 680 -28.51 -49.27 2.90
C LEU A 680 -27.84 -50.26 3.87
N ARG A 681 -27.85 -49.90 5.17
CA ARG A 681 -27.84 -50.78 6.38
C ARG A 681 -26.53 -51.48 6.78
N SER A 682 -25.95 -51.03 7.90
CA SER A 682 -26.08 -51.69 9.22
C SER A 682 -25.10 -51.09 10.24
N ARG A 683 -25.39 -51.32 11.53
CA ARG A 683 -24.57 -51.06 12.73
C ARG A 683 -24.87 -49.77 13.51
N LEU A 684 -26.07 -49.76 14.09
CA LEU A 684 -26.21 -49.44 15.51
C LEU A 684 -25.83 -50.68 16.34
N GLY A 685 -25.02 -50.50 17.38
CA GLY A 685 -24.73 -51.53 18.37
C GLY A 685 -23.50 -51.19 19.20
N GLY A 686 -23.70 -50.65 20.41
CA GLY A 686 -22.71 -50.69 21.50
C GLY A 686 -22.44 -52.13 21.97
N PRO A 687 -21.59 -52.39 22.99
CA PRO A 687 -21.79 -51.82 24.33
C PRO A 687 -20.52 -51.59 25.22
N ARG A 688 -20.82 -51.02 26.40
CA ARG A 688 -20.05 -50.82 27.66
C ARG A 688 -19.26 -49.52 27.81
#